data_AF-Q8A6Q1-F1
#
_entry.id   AF-Q8A6Q1-F1
#
_cell.length_a   1.000
_cell.length_b   1.000
_cell.length_c   1.000
_cell.angle_alpha   90.00
_cell.angle_beta   90.00
_cell.angle_gamma   90.00
#
_symmetry.space_group_name_H-M   'P 1'
#
loop_
_entity.id
_entity.type
_entity.pdbx_description
1 polymer ?
#
loop_
_entity_poly.entity_id
_entity_poly.type
_entity_poly.pdbx_seq_one_letter_code
_entity_poly.pdbx_strand_id
1 'polypeptide(L)'
;MKRKFVKVMFFGALALSTVTYVGCKDYDDDIKNVQEQIDAINKKGADVTTEAMTAAINSAVAGLQTQLDAIASKADKTALDELKKTVTDLQAALNNKADAIKLTELQTKLDEAIAKVNASIESSVGAAKTELQAKIDKLQADLEKADADAAEKIATELAAVKTELQGLINANGEKIADLYEKIKGLDAIKTKIEALEEADKNFVTISQLNDYMNSEAVKAYVDEALVDYLTSAEVTEQVNAVKTYVDGTFKAAIMAEIKAEYLSLEKYNADMEALMEKIDTYVGKEDAAYKKIFTDITALQTYQQQTIEVLVASLAENNTIENANKIVGALEDITTLQTEIAKCAKTTDLDAYVKGTELGGLIDTHLQDKFAGYDGEIADIKKRLLALEIDVDGLKSMVQSVTFVPSDSEGKVYFSSYYVVSEGETEKTLIASNNTVTVKFRVSPVSAAKNFFDNYTASFDAQEITTRAANIFEGEGKVENADEGIISFVISTTTEQSHAVCLNIIAKNSVPENAETAIKGTDYFTNINSNYFPVIVTTKTISGIQVESTNSTVSSIYYNKEASKIDYKAGVALKARFVDGGNATLDPENVDLSNLVTSYEFDKDMTNPDAPVILDGDGSYKLEDGVLSLKNYAAESAGKEATVVAYVAVKDGDNTLKEFKSTAYAKVTAANYTDGTVNLTPVAPTDVLYDGTKVTSTSAYALTELYTSAGSKDIYEAIPVDKFTPTADKGVTFVIGEKNALTINVPKGTAAGTYSPTLKIQVDAVKVINVSASVKVSYQDIKVVIDGNIVSAGAMTLKPTYQGSYEKPTSVGFTLDLATLYTNYATQLAAVKKVGGDITLTLKDAVKGASINGTTLTVDKTYNAHADDINPIVIVAKTVYGEATLDNSTVETKINLTEISGTWAFTIKSAAFGKDNLNSTLNIAKTASWTDYRGKVMWADGAEKAQGTTEWGAKPLSVYGFTAPVFSIATADADKAKYVNITTDGKISLTDAGKNLASAITLKVNVAAVSNWGTITDFASNNEVTVKIDLSQDAADI
;
A
#
# COMPACT_ATOMS: atom_id res chain seq x y z
N MET A 1 16.16 -16.25 3.41
CA MET A 1 14.83 -16.91 3.49
C MET A 1 14.00 -16.48 4.71
N LYS A 2 14.52 -16.54 5.95
CA LYS A 2 13.73 -16.26 7.18
C LYS A 2 13.01 -14.89 7.24
N ARG A 3 13.64 -13.76 6.88
CA ARG A 3 12.98 -12.42 6.94
C ARG A 3 11.83 -12.18 5.94
N LYS A 4 11.81 -12.87 4.80
CA LYS A 4 10.76 -12.73 3.79
C LYS A 4 9.62 -13.73 4.00
N PHE A 5 9.92 -14.90 4.58
CA PHE A 5 8.94 -15.94 4.91
C PHE A 5 8.12 -15.58 6.16
N VAL A 6 8.78 -15.03 7.19
CA VAL A 6 8.11 -14.54 8.42
C VAL A 6 7.17 -13.36 8.12
N LYS A 7 7.50 -12.51 7.14
CA LYS A 7 6.61 -11.42 6.68
C LYS A 7 5.36 -11.91 5.95
N VAL A 8 5.40 -13.06 5.27
CA VAL A 8 4.25 -13.60 4.52
C VAL A 8 3.30 -14.36 5.43
N MET A 9 3.81 -15.08 6.45
CA MET A 9 2.97 -15.72 7.47
C MET A 9 2.26 -14.71 8.39
N PHE A 10 2.93 -13.63 8.79
CA PHE A 10 2.34 -12.62 9.69
C PHE A 10 1.17 -11.83 9.06
N PHE A 11 1.05 -11.81 7.73
CA PHE A 11 -0.06 -11.15 7.02
C PHE A 11 -1.15 -12.13 6.55
N GLY A 12 -0.88 -13.43 6.49
CA GLY A 12 -1.87 -14.46 6.13
C GLY A 12 -2.87 -14.79 7.24
N ALA A 13 -2.49 -14.58 8.51
CA ALA A 13 -3.33 -14.88 9.67
C ALA A 13 -4.37 -13.78 10.01
N LEU A 14 -4.29 -12.59 9.40
CA LEU A 14 -5.16 -11.44 9.70
C LEU A 14 -6.33 -11.24 8.73
N ALA A 15 -6.52 -12.13 7.74
CA ALA A 15 -7.48 -11.92 6.65
C ALA A 15 -8.79 -12.75 6.75
N LEU A 16 -9.06 -13.44 7.87
CA LEU A 16 -10.25 -14.29 8.01
C LEU A 16 -10.94 -14.14 9.37
N SER A 17 -11.60 -13.01 9.60
CA SER A 17 -12.68 -12.93 10.60
C SER A 17 -13.76 -11.95 10.15
N THR A 18 -14.80 -12.47 9.48
CA THR A 18 -16.06 -11.73 9.32
C THR A 18 -16.87 -11.91 10.60
N VAL A 19 -16.99 -10.86 11.41
CA VAL A 19 -17.87 -10.86 12.58
C VAL A 19 -19.18 -10.18 12.22
N THR A 20 -20.29 -10.92 12.33
CA THR A 20 -21.65 -10.39 12.22
C THR A 20 -22.04 -9.64 13.49
N TYR A 21 -22.55 -8.42 13.28
CA TYR A 21 -22.99 -7.43 14.26
C TYR A 21 -24.33 -7.78 14.95
N VAL A 22 -24.49 -7.45 16.24
CA VAL A 22 -25.74 -6.92 16.82
C VAL A 22 -25.48 -5.98 18.04
N GLY A 23 -25.77 -4.69 17.88
CA GLY A 23 -26.58 -3.86 18.79
C GLY A 23 -25.96 -3.21 20.03
N CYS A 24 -25.50 -1.96 19.91
CA CYS A 24 -26.05 -0.77 20.61
C CYS A 24 -25.22 0.51 20.32
N LYS A 25 -25.92 1.65 20.39
CA LYS A 25 -25.74 2.90 19.62
C LYS A 25 -24.57 3.83 20.02
N ASP A 26 -23.57 3.34 20.75
CA ASP A 26 -22.45 4.17 21.24
C ASP A 26 -21.06 3.62 20.86
N TYR A 27 -21.02 2.49 20.13
CA TYR A 27 -19.78 1.85 19.66
C TYR A 27 -19.37 2.24 18.23
N ASP A 28 -20.22 2.96 17.49
CA ASP A 28 -20.01 3.17 16.05
C ASP A 28 -18.90 4.18 15.72
N ASP A 29 -18.66 5.19 16.56
CA ASP A 29 -17.66 6.23 16.27
C ASP A 29 -16.22 5.73 16.49
N ASP A 30 -16.00 4.92 17.51
CA ASP A 30 -14.70 4.28 17.77
C ASP A 30 -14.40 3.18 16.74
N ILE A 31 -15.43 2.41 16.32
CA ILE A 31 -15.31 1.40 15.26
C ILE A 31 -14.99 2.07 13.92
N LYS A 32 -15.59 3.23 13.61
CA LYS A 32 -15.33 3.94 12.36
C LYS A 32 -13.91 4.50 12.29
N ASN A 33 -13.39 5.05 13.38
CA ASN A 33 -12.00 5.55 13.44
C ASN A 33 -10.98 4.39 13.33
N VAL A 34 -11.27 3.25 13.95
CA VAL A 34 -10.45 2.03 13.83
C VAL A 34 -10.55 1.43 12.42
N GLN A 35 -11.72 1.45 11.78
CA GLN A 35 -11.94 0.98 10.42
C GLN A 35 -11.26 1.90 9.38
N GLU A 36 -11.29 3.22 9.59
CA GLU A 36 -10.58 4.19 8.74
C GLU A 36 -9.05 4.09 8.89
N GLN A 37 -8.56 3.77 10.09
CA GLN A 37 -7.14 3.47 10.32
C GLN A 37 -6.72 2.13 9.69
N ILE A 38 -7.58 1.10 9.74
CA ILE A 38 -7.39 -0.18 9.03
C ILE A 38 -7.40 0.05 7.50
N ASP A 39 -8.29 0.89 6.98
CA ASP A 39 -8.37 1.22 5.55
C ASP A 39 -7.20 2.09 5.07
N ALA A 40 -6.67 2.97 5.93
CA ALA A 40 -5.46 3.73 5.66
C ALA A 40 -4.19 2.85 5.66
N ILE A 41 -4.15 1.81 6.50
CA ILE A 41 -3.11 0.77 6.51
C ILE A 41 -3.21 -0.10 5.25
N ASN A 42 -4.43 -0.49 4.84
CA ASN A 42 -4.68 -1.27 3.62
C ASN A 42 -4.38 -0.47 2.32
N LYS A 43 -4.53 0.86 2.33
CA LYS A 43 -4.21 1.72 1.17
C LYS A 43 -2.73 2.12 1.03
N LYS A 44 -1.89 1.93 2.06
CA LYS A 44 -0.45 2.30 2.03
C LYS A 44 0.53 1.11 1.99
N GLY A 45 0.05 -0.12 1.89
CA GLY A 45 0.88 -1.31 1.72
C GLY A 45 1.37 -1.49 0.27
N ALA A 46 2.69 -1.51 0.08
CA ALA A 46 3.33 -1.73 -1.22
C ALA A 46 3.02 -3.11 -1.84
N ASP A 47 2.87 -3.10 -3.17
CA ASP A 47 2.70 -4.21 -4.11
C ASP A 47 3.26 -5.58 -3.67
N VAL A 48 2.37 -6.48 -3.25
CA VAL A 48 2.59 -7.92 -3.42
C VAL A 48 1.34 -8.51 -4.05
N THR A 49 1.29 -8.49 -5.38
CA THR A 49 0.22 -9.14 -6.16
C THR A 49 0.31 -10.66 -6.04
N THR A 50 -0.78 -11.37 -6.33
CA THR A 50 -0.76 -12.84 -6.41
C THR A 50 0.29 -13.33 -7.40
N GLU A 51 0.53 -12.61 -8.51
CA GLU A 51 1.62 -12.93 -9.44
C GLU A 51 3.02 -12.75 -8.82
N ALA A 52 3.22 -11.74 -7.96
CA ALA A 52 4.49 -11.54 -7.26
C ALA A 52 4.75 -12.66 -6.22
N MET A 53 3.69 -13.15 -5.55
CA MET A 53 3.77 -14.33 -4.67
C MET A 53 4.07 -15.60 -5.47
N THR A 54 3.35 -15.84 -6.57
CA THR A 54 3.57 -17.00 -7.46
C THR A 54 4.97 -16.98 -8.08
N ALA A 55 5.48 -15.82 -8.48
CA ALA A 55 6.83 -15.67 -9.01
C ALA A 55 7.91 -15.92 -7.93
N ALA A 56 7.71 -15.43 -6.70
CA ALA A 56 8.62 -15.69 -5.59
C ALA A 56 8.63 -17.17 -5.18
N ILE A 57 7.47 -17.83 -5.19
CA ILE A 57 7.32 -19.27 -4.93
C ILE A 57 8.00 -20.09 -6.03
N ASN A 58 7.75 -19.79 -7.31
CA ASN A 58 8.37 -20.49 -8.44
C ASN A 58 9.90 -20.29 -8.47
N SER A 59 10.39 -19.10 -8.10
CA SER A 59 11.83 -18.86 -7.95
C SER A 59 12.45 -19.64 -6.79
N ALA A 60 11.73 -19.80 -5.67
CA ALA A 60 12.19 -20.60 -4.54
C ALA A 60 12.23 -22.10 -4.87
N VAL A 61 11.21 -22.61 -5.60
CA VAL A 61 11.17 -23.99 -6.10
C VAL A 61 12.32 -24.27 -7.08
N ALA A 62 12.57 -23.37 -8.04
CA ALA A 62 13.70 -23.51 -8.97
C ALA A 62 15.07 -23.49 -8.25
N GLY A 63 15.19 -22.65 -7.21
CA GLY A 63 16.37 -22.62 -6.34
C GLY A 63 16.57 -23.92 -5.57
N LEU A 64 15.50 -24.52 -5.06
CA LEU A 64 15.53 -25.83 -4.41
C LEU A 64 15.91 -26.95 -5.39
N GLN A 65 15.35 -26.96 -6.60
CA GLN A 65 15.71 -27.92 -7.65
C GLN A 65 17.21 -27.89 -7.95
N THR A 66 17.78 -26.68 -8.08
CA THR A 66 19.22 -26.46 -8.30
C THR A 66 20.07 -26.98 -7.14
N GLN A 67 19.63 -26.79 -5.89
CA GLN A 67 20.33 -27.30 -4.71
C GLN A 67 20.25 -28.83 -4.60
N LEU A 68 19.13 -29.44 -5.00
CA LEU A 68 18.96 -30.90 -5.06
C LEU A 68 19.84 -31.53 -6.14
N ASP A 69 20.05 -30.87 -7.28
CA ASP A 69 20.98 -31.32 -8.31
C ASP A 69 22.44 -31.27 -7.85
N ALA A 70 22.81 -30.29 -7.01
CA ALA A 70 24.16 -30.14 -6.49
C ALA A 70 24.57 -31.23 -5.47
N ILE A 71 23.61 -31.94 -4.86
CA ILE A 71 23.86 -33.04 -3.90
C ILE A 71 23.68 -34.44 -4.52
N ALA A 72 23.40 -34.53 -5.82
CA ALA A 72 23.05 -35.78 -6.51
C ALA A 72 24.13 -36.87 -6.51
N SER A 73 25.40 -36.50 -6.28
CA SER A 73 26.51 -37.47 -6.13
C SER A 73 26.76 -37.92 -4.69
N LYS A 74 25.99 -37.41 -3.71
CA LYS A 74 26.24 -37.58 -2.26
C LYS A 74 25.10 -38.26 -1.50
N ALA A 75 23.98 -38.54 -2.17
CA ALA A 75 22.78 -39.15 -1.60
C ALA A 75 22.31 -40.33 -2.47
N ASP A 76 21.51 -41.23 -1.91
CA ASP A 76 20.84 -42.29 -2.66
C ASP A 76 19.96 -41.68 -3.75
N LYS A 77 20.17 -42.18 -4.97
CA LYS A 77 19.50 -41.68 -6.17
C LYS A 77 17.99 -41.83 -6.08
N THR A 78 17.49 -42.89 -5.45
CA THR A 78 16.06 -43.17 -5.31
C THR A 78 15.40 -42.19 -4.35
N ALA A 79 16.00 -41.96 -3.17
CA ALA A 79 15.52 -40.99 -2.19
C ALA A 79 15.51 -39.56 -2.76
N LEU A 80 16.54 -39.20 -3.53
CA LEU A 80 16.63 -37.90 -4.18
C LEU A 80 15.62 -37.73 -5.31
N ASP A 81 15.41 -38.77 -6.12
CA ASP A 81 14.43 -38.75 -7.22
C ASP A 81 12.99 -38.71 -6.67
N GLU A 82 12.70 -39.35 -5.53
CA GLU A 82 11.44 -39.21 -4.78
C GLU A 82 11.23 -37.76 -4.29
N LEU A 83 12.26 -37.14 -3.69
CA LEU A 83 12.18 -35.76 -3.22
C LEU A 83 11.98 -34.76 -4.37
N LYS A 84 12.70 -34.92 -5.48
CA LYS A 84 12.54 -34.10 -6.70
C LYS A 84 11.14 -34.22 -7.29
N LYS A 85 10.57 -35.43 -7.28
CA LYS A 85 9.22 -35.68 -7.75
C LYS A 85 8.19 -34.97 -6.89
N THR A 86 8.29 -35.08 -5.56
CA THR A 86 7.36 -34.39 -4.64
C THR A 86 7.43 -32.86 -4.75
N VAL A 87 8.63 -32.29 -4.93
CA VAL A 87 8.80 -30.84 -5.18
C VAL A 87 8.14 -30.40 -6.50
N THR A 88 8.23 -31.23 -7.54
CA THR A 88 7.60 -30.97 -8.84
C THR A 88 6.07 -31.06 -8.74
N ASP A 89 5.55 -32.05 -8.02
CA ASP A 89 4.12 -32.24 -7.78
C ASP A 89 3.52 -31.09 -6.93
N LEU A 90 4.28 -30.58 -5.95
CA LEU A 90 3.93 -29.40 -5.17
C LEU A 90 3.89 -28.12 -6.04
N GLN A 91 4.86 -27.95 -6.94
CA GLN A 91 4.86 -26.83 -7.89
C GLN A 91 3.65 -26.87 -8.82
N ALA A 92 3.29 -28.06 -9.33
CA ALA A 92 2.11 -28.24 -10.16
C ALA A 92 0.81 -28.01 -9.38
N ALA A 93 0.73 -28.42 -8.11
CA ALA A 93 -0.43 -28.18 -7.26
C ALA A 93 -0.64 -26.69 -6.95
N LEU A 94 0.45 -25.96 -6.68
CA LEU A 94 0.43 -24.51 -6.43
C LEU A 94 0.03 -23.71 -7.68
N ASN A 95 0.51 -24.10 -8.87
CA ASN A 95 0.14 -23.45 -10.14
C ASN A 95 -1.33 -23.73 -10.55
N ASN A 96 -1.96 -24.79 -10.05
CA ASN A 96 -3.32 -25.21 -10.40
C ASN A 96 -4.39 -24.89 -9.33
N LYS A 97 -4.08 -24.06 -8.32
CA LYS A 97 -4.97 -23.69 -7.20
C LYS A 97 -5.54 -24.90 -6.44
N ALA A 98 -4.70 -25.89 -6.13
CA ALA A 98 -5.09 -27.07 -5.36
C ALA A 98 -5.67 -26.70 -3.97
N ASP A 99 -6.62 -27.50 -3.49
CA ASP A 99 -7.22 -27.33 -2.16
C ASP A 99 -6.24 -27.65 -1.01
N ALA A 100 -6.58 -27.19 0.20
CA ALA A 100 -5.75 -27.33 1.39
C ALA A 100 -5.41 -28.79 1.72
N ILE A 101 -6.32 -29.73 1.44
CA ILE A 101 -6.14 -31.16 1.73
C ILE A 101 -5.01 -31.73 0.88
N LYS A 102 -5.03 -31.43 -0.43
CA LYS A 102 -3.99 -31.89 -1.36
C LYS A 102 -2.63 -31.25 -1.08
N LEU A 103 -2.61 -30.01 -0.59
CA LEU A 103 -1.37 -29.34 -0.16
C LEU A 103 -0.80 -29.95 1.11
N THR A 104 -1.65 -30.28 2.10
CA THR A 104 -1.22 -31.00 3.32
C THR A 104 -0.66 -32.39 2.99
N GLU A 105 -1.29 -33.13 2.07
CA GLU A 105 -0.78 -34.45 1.65
C GLU A 105 0.60 -34.36 0.98
N LEU A 106 0.80 -33.37 0.11
CA LEU A 106 2.09 -33.13 -0.55
C LEU A 106 3.15 -32.64 0.43
N GLN A 107 2.77 -31.87 1.47
CA GLN A 107 3.65 -31.47 2.55
C GLN A 107 4.15 -32.69 3.35
N THR A 108 3.27 -33.61 3.72
CA THR A 108 3.66 -34.85 4.41
C THR A 108 4.62 -35.70 3.58
N LYS A 109 4.33 -35.89 2.28
CA LYS A 109 5.24 -36.61 1.37
C LYS A 109 6.58 -35.91 1.19
N LEU A 110 6.61 -34.58 1.30
CA LEU A 110 7.84 -33.80 1.21
C LEU A 110 8.70 -34.05 2.44
N ASP A 111 8.12 -34.02 3.64
CA ASP A 111 8.81 -34.28 4.90
C ASP A 111 9.39 -35.71 4.96
N GLU A 112 8.62 -36.70 4.50
CA GLU A 112 9.07 -38.10 4.39
C GLU A 112 10.24 -38.27 3.40
N ALA A 113 10.17 -37.61 2.24
CA ALA A 113 11.23 -37.68 1.24
C ALA A 113 12.53 -36.97 1.71
N ILE A 114 12.40 -35.85 2.42
CA ILE A 114 13.53 -35.16 3.06
C ILE A 114 14.21 -36.07 4.09
N ALA A 115 13.43 -36.73 4.94
CA ALA A 115 13.96 -37.65 5.95
C ALA A 115 14.75 -38.81 5.33
N LYS A 116 14.26 -39.40 4.24
CA LYS A 116 14.96 -40.46 3.49
C LYS A 116 16.29 -39.99 2.90
N VAL A 117 16.33 -38.79 2.30
CA VAL A 117 17.57 -38.21 1.75
C VAL A 117 18.58 -37.95 2.85
N ASN A 118 18.14 -37.40 3.99
CA ASN A 118 19.02 -37.15 5.15
C ASN A 118 19.63 -38.45 5.70
N ALA A 119 18.81 -39.49 5.91
CA ALA A 119 19.29 -40.79 6.39
C ALA A 119 20.28 -41.45 5.40
N SER A 120 20.05 -41.29 4.10
CA SER A 120 20.95 -41.81 3.06
C SER A 120 22.30 -41.12 3.03
N ILE A 121 22.32 -39.79 3.17
CA ILE A 121 23.56 -39.00 3.26
C ILE A 121 24.35 -39.41 4.50
N GLU A 122 23.66 -39.58 5.64
CA GLU A 122 24.27 -40.00 6.90
C GLU A 122 24.92 -41.39 6.78
N SER A 123 24.23 -42.36 6.16
CA SER A 123 24.77 -43.70 5.92
C SER A 123 25.97 -43.69 4.96
N SER A 124 25.91 -42.94 3.86
CA SER A 124 26.95 -42.91 2.83
C SER A 124 28.23 -42.23 3.32
N VAL A 125 28.08 -41.13 4.09
CA VAL A 125 29.20 -40.44 4.73
C VAL A 125 29.79 -41.25 5.87
N GLY A 126 28.95 -41.94 6.66
CA GLY A 126 29.41 -42.85 7.71
C GLY A 126 30.32 -43.96 7.17
N ALA A 127 29.92 -44.61 6.08
CA ALA A 127 30.72 -45.65 5.44
C ALA A 127 32.07 -45.12 4.91
N ALA A 128 32.07 -43.96 4.24
CA ALA A 128 33.29 -43.32 3.73
C ALA A 128 34.26 -42.92 4.86
N LYS A 129 33.73 -42.44 6.00
CA LYS A 129 34.52 -42.11 7.18
C LYS A 129 35.22 -43.35 7.75
N THR A 130 34.50 -44.46 7.86
CA THR A 130 35.06 -45.74 8.35
C THR A 130 36.13 -46.28 7.41
N GLU A 131 35.93 -46.20 6.09
CA GLU A 131 36.91 -46.69 5.11
C GLU A 131 38.20 -45.85 5.10
N LEU A 132 38.09 -44.52 5.16
CA LEU A 132 39.24 -43.63 5.23
C LEU A 132 39.99 -43.78 6.56
N GLN A 133 39.29 -43.98 7.67
CA GLN A 133 39.92 -44.26 8.96
C GLN A 133 40.71 -45.57 8.91
N ALA A 134 40.15 -46.63 8.32
CA ALA A 134 40.86 -47.90 8.15
C ALA A 134 42.11 -47.77 7.26
N LYS A 135 42.07 -46.92 6.22
CA LYS A 135 43.25 -46.60 5.39
C LYS A 135 44.31 -45.83 6.17
N ILE A 136 43.90 -44.86 7.02
CA ILE A 136 44.82 -44.13 7.91
C ILE A 136 45.51 -45.08 8.87
N ASP A 137 44.75 -45.96 9.54
CA ASP A 137 45.29 -46.90 10.52
C ASP A 137 46.30 -47.86 9.85
N LYS A 138 45.99 -48.33 8.64
CA LYS A 138 46.90 -49.17 7.84
C LYS A 138 48.16 -48.42 7.42
N LEU A 139 48.03 -47.20 6.88
CA LEU A 139 49.17 -46.38 6.46
C LEU A 139 50.06 -45.98 7.66
N GLN A 140 49.49 -45.78 8.85
CA GLN A 140 50.25 -45.56 10.08
C GLN A 140 51.06 -46.81 10.48
N ALA A 141 50.45 -47.99 10.41
CA ALA A 141 51.13 -49.25 10.71
C ALA A 141 52.22 -49.60 9.68
N ASP A 142 52.01 -49.23 8.41
CA ASP A 142 53.00 -49.41 7.34
C ASP A 142 54.16 -48.39 7.48
N LEU A 143 53.89 -47.17 7.97
CA LEU A 143 54.90 -46.14 8.24
C LEU A 143 55.91 -46.56 9.32
N GLU A 144 55.45 -47.24 10.38
CA GLU A 144 56.31 -47.76 11.46
C GLU A 144 57.34 -48.81 10.98
N LYS A 145 57.10 -49.41 9.82
CA LYS A 145 57.94 -50.49 9.25
C LYS A 145 58.73 -50.05 8.01
N ALA A 146 58.60 -48.78 7.60
CA ALA A 146 59.16 -48.26 6.36
C ALA A 146 60.62 -47.80 6.52
N ASP A 147 61.42 -47.98 5.47
CA ASP A 147 62.71 -47.31 5.34
C ASP A 147 62.53 -45.82 4.96
N ALA A 148 63.62 -45.04 4.93
CA ALA A 148 63.54 -43.58 4.79
C ALA A 148 62.80 -43.12 3.51
N ASP A 149 63.01 -43.79 2.37
CA ASP A 149 62.38 -43.43 1.09
C ASP A 149 60.90 -43.87 1.03
N ALA A 150 60.57 -45.03 1.61
CA ALA A 150 59.18 -45.48 1.72
C ALA A 150 58.37 -44.67 2.75
N ALA A 151 59.02 -44.20 3.83
CA ALA A 151 58.40 -43.42 4.88
C ALA A 151 57.92 -42.05 4.38
N GLU A 152 58.70 -41.39 3.50
CA GLU A 152 58.31 -40.09 2.91
C GLU A 152 57.06 -40.22 2.02
N LYS A 153 56.97 -41.30 1.23
CA LYS A 153 55.81 -41.58 0.37
C LYS A 153 54.56 -41.93 1.18
N ILE A 154 54.69 -42.79 2.20
CA ILE A 154 53.58 -43.16 3.10
C ILE A 154 53.12 -41.95 3.91
N ALA A 155 54.02 -41.09 4.39
CA ALA A 155 53.66 -39.87 5.11
C ALA A 155 52.87 -38.89 4.22
N THR A 156 53.22 -38.79 2.93
CA THR A 156 52.50 -37.96 1.96
C THR A 156 51.09 -38.50 1.68
N GLU A 157 50.95 -39.82 1.46
CA GLU A 157 49.64 -40.47 1.30
C GLU A 157 48.80 -40.35 2.58
N LEU A 158 49.40 -40.52 3.76
CA LEU A 158 48.72 -40.37 5.05
C LEU A 158 48.19 -38.94 5.24
N ALA A 159 48.97 -37.92 4.87
CA ALA A 159 48.55 -36.52 4.92
C ALA A 159 47.40 -36.23 3.95
N ALA A 160 47.43 -36.78 2.74
CA ALA A 160 46.35 -36.65 1.77
C ALA A 160 45.05 -37.30 2.27
N VAL A 161 45.12 -38.54 2.77
CA VAL A 161 43.96 -39.28 3.30
C VAL A 161 43.40 -38.62 4.57
N LYS A 162 44.24 -38.08 5.46
CA LYS A 162 43.81 -37.28 6.62
C LYS A 162 43.12 -35.98 6.20
N THR A 163 43.62 -35.33 5.16
CA THR A 163 42.98 -34.12 4.60
C THR A 163 41.62 -34.45 3.99
N GLU A 164 41.49 -35.58 3.29
CA GLU A 164 40.23 -36.06 2.72
C GLU A 164 39.20 -36.43 3.81
N LEU A 165 39.64 -37.11 4.88
CA LEU A 165 38.81 -37.40 6.05
C LEU A 165 38.38 -36.11 6.77
N GLN A 166 39.29 -35.15 6.95
CA GLN A 166 38.97 -33.85 7.55
C GLN A 166 38.00 -33.05 6.67
N GLY A 167 38.12 -33.14 5.34
CA GLY A 167 37.18 -32.56 4.39
C GLY A 167 35.77 -33.15 4.52
N LEU A 168 35.65 -34.46 4.72
CA LEU A 168 34.38 -35.15 4.99
C LEU A 168 33.79 -34.80 6.36
N ILE A 169 34.62 -34.69 7.40
CA ILE A 169 34.21 -34.26 8.75
C ILE A 169 33.68 -32.82 8.72
N ASN A 170 34.37 -31.92 8.01
CA ASN A 170 33.97 -30.51 7.87
C ASN A 170 32.72 -30.35 6.99
N ALA A 171 32.51 -31.23 6.00
CA ALA A 171 31.34 -31.19 5.12
C ALA A 171 30.02 -31.63 5.80
N ASN A 172 30.08 -32.46 6.85
CA ASN A 172 28.91 -32.90 7.63
C ASN A 172 28.74 -32.16 8.98
N GLY A 173 29.81 -31.66 9.61
CA GLY A 173 29.72 -31.04 10.95
C GLY A 173 29.00 -29.70 11.01
N GLU A 174 29.36 -28.73 10.17
CA GLU A 174 28.79 -27.37 10.27
C GLU A 174 27.39 -27.26 9.66
N LYS A 175 27.09 -27.93 8.54
CA LYS A 175 25.78 -27.81 7.88
C LYS A 175 24.69 -28.67 8.50
N ILE A 176 25.01 -29.85 9.06
CA ILE A 176 24.02 -30.67 9.76
C ILE A 176 23.75 -30.10 11.14
N ALA A 177 24.76 -29.65 11.91
CA ALA A 177 24.54 -29.00 13.20
C ALA A 177 23.72 -27.70 13.07
N ASP A 178 24.03 -26.87 12.06
CA ASP A 178 23.31 -25.64 11.78
C ASP A 178 21.88 -25.90 11.23
N LEU A 179 21.65 -27.00 10.49
CA LEU A 179 20.30 -27.44 10.11
C LEU A 179 19.54 -28.10 11.28
N TYR A 180 20.20 -28.87 12.15
CA TYR A 180 19.58 -29.51 13.32
C TYR A 180 19.19 -28.49 14.39
N GLU A 181 20.02 -27.45 14.63
CA GLU A 181 19.65 -26.31 15.48
C GLU A 181 18.54 -25.48 14.86
N LYS A 182 18.57 -25.24 13.53
CA LYS A 182 17.50 -24.53 12.84
C LYS A 182 16.19 -25.32 12.80
N ILE A 183 16.24 -26.65 12.70
CA ILE A 183 15.08 -27.55 12.76
C ILE A 183 14.55 -27.63 14.20
N LYS A 184 15.39 -27.81 15.22
CA LYS A 184 14.99 -27.74 16.64
C LYS A 184 14.35 -26.39 16.99
N GLY A 185 14.92 -25.29 16.50
CA GLY A 185 14.37 -23.96 16.69
C GLY A 185 13.04 -23.75 15.96
N LEU A 186 12.82 -24.42 14.83
CA LEU A 186 11.53 -24.37 14.10
C LEU A 186 10.47 -25.27 14.74
N ASP A 187 10.86 -26.44 15.26
CA ASP A 187 9.97 -27.38 15.96
C ASP A 187 9.51 -26.78 17.30
N ALA A 188 10.41 -26.14 18.05
CA ALA A 188 10.08 -25.41 19.28
C ALA A 188 9.17 -24.19 19.05
N ILE A 189 9.25 -23.56 17.86
CA ILE A 189 8.35 -22.47 17.47
C ILE A 189 7.01 -23.04 16.99
N LYS A 190 6.98 -24.17 16.29
CA LYS A 190 5.78 -24.88 15.88
C LYS A 190 4.96 -25.35 17.08
N THR A 191 5.58 -25.95 18.10
CA THR A 191 4.90 -26.33 19.35
C THR A 191 4.34 -25.10 20.09
N LYS A 192 5.04 -23.95 20.05
CA LYS A 192 4.55 -22.69 20.63
C LYS A 192 3.39 -22.08 19.85
N ILE A 193 3.40 -22.18 18.52
CA ILE A 193 2.29 -21.72 17.66
C ILE A 193 1.08 -22.62 17.84
N GLU A 194 1.25 -23.95 17.88
CA GLU A 194 0.17 -24.91 18.14
C GLU A 194 -0.44 -24.69 19.54
N ALA A 195 0.37 -24.41 20.57
CA ALA A 195 -0.13 -24.08 21.91
C ALA A 195 -0.86 -22.73 21.99
N LEU A 196 -0.45 -21.73 21.19
CA LEU A 196 -1.11 -20.43 21.09
C LEU A 196 -2.40 -20.48 20.24
N GLU A 197 -2.43 -21.30 19.17
CA GLU A 197 -3.62 -21.55 18.35
C GLU A 197 -4.67 -22.40 19.08
N GLU A 198 -4.24 -23.31 19.97
CA GLU A 198 -5.14 -24.03 20.90
C GLU A 198 -5.72 -23.07 21.96
N ALA A 199 -4.92 -22.08 22.42
CA ALA A 199 -5.37 -21.03 23.34
C ALA A 199 -6.36 -20.05 22.69
N ASP A 200 -6.21 -19.73 21.40
CA ASP A 200 -7.10 -18.82 20.66
C ASP A 200 -8.48 -19.45 20.37
N LYS A 201 -8.59 -20.80 20.37
CA LYS A 201 -9.83 -21.52 20.06
C LYS A 201 -10.83 -21.68 21.23
N ASN A 202 -10.46 -21.37 22.50
CA ASN A 202 -11.23 -21.83 23.66
C ASN A 202 -11.48 -20.83 24.82
N PHE A 203 -11.50 -19.52 24.60
CA PHE A 203 -11.92 -18.56 25.65
C PHE A 203 -13.27 -17.93 25.36
N VAL A 204 -14.34 -18.52 25.91
CA VAL A 204 -15.70 -17.92 25.87
C VAL A 204 -16.11 -17.38 27.26
N THR A 205 -15.46 -17.78 28.37
CA THR A 205 -15.81 -17.32 29.73
C THR A 205 -14.63 -17.21 30.71
N ILE A 206 -14.73 -16.29 31.70
CA ILE A 206 -13.73 -16.04 32.77
C ILE A 206 -13.45 -17.28 33.64
N SER A 207 -14.42 -18.17 33.84
CA SER A 207 -14.23 -19.37 34.66
C SER A 207 -13.23 -20.37 34.05
N GLN A 208 -13.15 -20.44 32.71
CA GLN A 208 -12.22 -21.33 32.00
C GLN A 208 -10.79 -20.78 31.99
N LEU A 209 -10.62 -19.46 32.12
CA LEU A 209 -9.32 -18.80 32.33
C LEU A 209 -8.72 -19.19 33.68
N ASN A 210 -9.56 -19.28 34.73
CA ASN A 210 -9.11 -19.65 36.06
C ASN A 210 -8.63 -21.11 36.15
N ASP A 211 -9.32 -22.02 35.46
CA ASP A 211 -8.91 -23.44 35.37
C ASP A 211 -7.64 -23.62 34.51
N TYR A 212 -7.50 -22.82 33.44
CA TYR A 212 -6.32 -22.81 32.56
C TYR A 212 -5.06 -22.26 33.25
N MET A 213 -5.19 -21.17 34.01
CA MET A 213 -4.10 -20.60 34.84
C MET A 213 -3.61 -21.58 35.91
N ASN A 214 -4.47 -22.50 36.35
CA ASN A 214 -4.14 -23.53 37.33
C ASN A 214 -3.65 -24.87 36.70
N SER A 215 -3.59 -24.96 35.37
CA SER A 215 -3.13 -26.17 34.67
C SER A 215 -1.62 -26.35 34.73
N GLU A 216 -1.14 -27.60 34.71
CA GLU A 216 0.31 -27.90 34.77
C GLU A 216 1.11 -27.28 33.61
N ALA A 217 0.48 -27.03 32.46
CA ALA A 217 1.11 -26.42 31.30
C ALA A 217 1.47 -24.94 31.51
N VAL A 218 0.72 -24.21 32.35
CA VAL A 218 0.95 -22.79 32.66
C VAL A 218 1.82 -22.62 33.90
N LYS A 219 1.70 -23.51 34.90
CA LYS A 219 2.56 -23.54 36.11
C LYS A 219 4.06 -23.69 35.81
N ALA A 220 4.43 -24.22 34.65
CA ALA A 220 5.83 -24.34 34.24
C ALA A 220 6.43 -22.99 33.77
N TYR A 221 5.60 -22.00 33.45
CA TYR A 221 6.01 -20.72 32.87
C TYR A 221 5.52 -19.48 33.63
N VAL A 222 4.69 -19.67 34.67
CA VAL A 222 4.17 -18.63 35.55
C VAL A 222 4.36 -19.11 36.99
N ASP A 223 5.07 -18.34 37.82
CA ASP A 223 5.32 -18.76 39.19
C ASP A 223 4.06 -18.74 40.06
N GLU A 224 4.11 -19.49 41.16
CA GLU A 224 2.99 -19.67 42.09
C GLU A 224 2.54 -18.33 42.72
N ALA A 225 3.42 -17.33 42.78
CA ALA A 225 3.13 -16.00 43.33
C ALA A 225 2.33 -15.10 42.37
N LEU A 226 2.55 -15.20 41.06
CA LEU A 226 1.73 -14.49 40.07
C LEU A 226 0.32 -15.10 39.95
N VAL A 227 0.23 -16.43 40.11
CA VAL A 227 -1.06 -17.15 40.16
C VAL A 227 -1.85 -16.74 41.41
N ASP A 228 -1.22 -16.67 42.58
CA ASP A 228 -1.83 -16.15 43.81
C ASP A 228 -2.26 -14.68 43.68
N TYR A 229 -1.48 -13.84 42.98
CA TYR A 229 -1.79 -12.42 42.77
C TYR A 229 -2.99 -12.18 41.84
N LEU A 230 -3.12 -13.01 40.80
CA LEU A 230 -4.20 -12.92 39.80
C LEU A 230 -5.52 -13.51 40.31
N THR A 231 -5.45 -14.42 41.28
CA THR A 231 -6.62 -15.14 41.82
C THR A 231 -7.03 -14.63 43.21
N SER A 232 -6.22 -13.80 43.86
CA SER A 232 -6.54 -13.15 45.13
C SER A 232 -7.68 -12.13 44.97
N ALA A 233 -8.75 -12.31 45.75
CA ALA A 233 -9.87 -11.38 45.82
C ALA A 233 -9.54 -10.05 46.51
N GLU A 234 -8.35 -9.91 47.12
CA GLU A 234 -7.92 -8.71 47.86
C GLU A 234 -7.18 -7.68 46.99
N VAL A 235 -6.77 -8.04 45.77
CA VAL A 235 -6.03 -7.13 44.87
C VAL A 235 -7.00 -6.35 43.99
N THR A 236 -7.22 -5.07 44.30
CA THR A 236 -8.21 -4.19 43.65
C THR A 236 -7.75 -3.57 42.32
N GLU A 237 -6.44 -3.58 42.02
CA GLU A 237 -5.86 -3.11 40.74
C GLU A 237 -4.98 -4.18 40.07
N GLN A 238 -5.63 -5.27 39.65
CA GLN A 238 -4.98 -6.46 39.07
C GLN A 238 -4.08 -6.14 37.85
N VAL A 239 -4.42 -5.12 37.06
CA VAL A 239 -3.67 -4.71 35.86
C VAL A 239 -2.29 -4.12 36.19
N ASN A 240 -2.17 -3.33 37.26
CA ASN A 240 -0.90 -2.70 37.64
C ASN A 240 0.07 -3.69 38.30
N ALA A 241 -0.47 -4.66 39.05
CA ALA A 241 0.31 -5.73 39.65
C ALA A 241 0.92 -6.67 38.60
N VAL A 242 0.13 -7.07 37.60
CA VAL A 242 0.60 -7.87 36.45
C VAL A 242 1.68 -7.12 35.68
N LYS A 243 1.48 -5.83 35.42
CA LYS A 243 2.47 -4.99 34.73
C LYS A 243 3.79 -4.94 35.49
N THR A 244 3.75 -4.84 36.83
CA THR A 244 4.95 -4.80 37.68
C THR A 244 5.71 -6.13 37.67
N TYR A 245 5.00 -7.26 37.72
CA TYR A 245 5.62 -8.59 37.63
C TYR A 245 6.22 -8.86 36.24
N VAL A 246 5.49 -8.48 35.18
CA VAL A 246 5.94 -8.65 33.79
C VAL A 246 7.17 -7.78 33.50
N ASP A 247 7.17 -6.51 33.92
CA ASP A 247 8.27 -5.58 33.66
C ASP A 247 9.49 -5.82 34.56
N GLY A 248 9.29 -6.39 35.76
CA GLY A 248 10.35 -6.71 36.72
C GLY A 248 10.87 -8.14 36.59
N THR A 249 10.15 -9.09 37.18
CA THR A 249 10.61 -10.47 37.39
C THR A 249 10.65 -11.29 36.11
N PHE A 250 9.58 -11.24 35.31
CA PHE A 250 9.48 -12.01 34.06
C PHE A 250 10.47 -11.50 33.01
N LYS A 251 10.56 -10.17 32.82
CA LYS A 251 11.53 -9.56 31.92
C LYS A 251 12.98 -9.82 32.35
N ALA A 252 13.26 -9.84 33.66
CA ALA A 252 14.59 -10.19 34.16
C ALA A 252 14.93 -11.68 33.96
N ALA A 253 13.97 -12.59 34.17
CA ALA A 253 14.16 -14.03 33.93
C ALA A 253 14.35 -14.35 32.44
N ILE A 254 13.54 -13.75 31.56
CA ILE A 254 13.71 -13.86 30.10
C ILE A 254 15.03 -13.21 29.64
N MET A 255 15.44 -12.08 30.23
CA MET A 255 16.75 -11.49 29.94
C MET A 255 17.91 -12.33 30.46
N ALA A 256 17.72 -13.10 31.54
CA ALA A 256 18.71 -14.05 32.07
C ALA A 256 18.81 -15.31 31.20
N GLU A 257 17.69 -15.84 30.70
CA GLU A 257 17.66 -16.94 29.72
C GLU A 257 18.23 -16.51 28.36
N ILE A 258 17.89 -15.31 27.88
CA ILE A 258 18.50 -14.72 26.69
C ILE A 258 20.00 -14.51 26.93
N LYS A 259 20.44 -14.06 28.11
CA LYS A 259 21.87 -13.99 28.44
C LYS A 259 22.53 -15.37 28.42
N ALA A 260 21.90 -16.39 29.00
CA ALA A 260 22.44 -17.75 29.06
C ALA A 260 22.59 -18.41 27.68
N GLU A 261 21.67 -18.13 26.74
CA GLU A 261 21.70 -18.70 25.38
C GLU A 261 22.49 -17.83 24.37
N TYR A 262 22.61 -16.51 24.58
CA TYR A 262 23.34 -15.56 23.71
C TYR A 262 24.70 -15.08 24.25
N LEU A 263 25.29 -15.77 25.22
CA LEU A 263 26.67 -15.56 25.68
C LEU A 263 27.76 -15.98 24.65
N SER A 264 27.45 -16.01 23.35
CA SER A 264 28.47 -15.89 22.29
C SER A 264 28.69 -14.44 21.83
N LEU A 265 27.93 -13.46 22.36
CA LEU A 265 28.29 -12.04 22.25
C LEU A 265 29.38 -11.63 23.26
N GLU A 266 29.52 -12.35 24.37
CA GLU A 266 30.72 -12.25 25.21
C GLU A 266 31.94 -12.84 24.49
N LYS A 267 31.79 -13.86 23.64
CA LYS A 267 32.89 -14.37 22.81
C LYS A 267 33.26 -13.45 21.65
N TYR A 268 32.29 -12.78 21.02
CA TYR A 268 32.57 -11.76 19.99
C TYR A 268 33.22 -10.49 20.58
N ASN A 269 32.74 -10.01 21.74
CA ASN A 269 33.35 -8.89 22.44
C ASN A 269 34.68 -9.28 23.11
N ALA A 270 34.84 -10.51 23.62
CA ALA A 270 36.13 -11.02 24.11
C ALA A 270 37.11 -11.30 22.96
N ASP A 271 36.66 -11.67 21.76
CA ASP A 271 37.55 -11.86 20.60
C ASP A 271 37.96 -10.50 20.00
N MET A 272 37.09 -9.48 20.07
CA MET A 272 37.45 -8.10 19.70
C MET A 272 38.31 -7.43 20.77
N GLU A 273 38.05 -7.64 22.06
CA GLU A 273 38.95 -7.24 23.15
C GLU A 273 40.25 -8.03 23.10
N ALA A 274 40.26 -9.33 22.81
CA ALA A 274 41.48 -10.14 22.64
C ALA A 274 42.23 -9.79 21.36
N LEU A 275 41.56 -9.30 20.31
CA LEU A 275 42.21 -8.78 19.12
C LEU A 275 42.81 -7.39 19.39
N MET A 276 42.11 -6.54 20.13
CA MET A 276 42.63 -5.24 20.60
C MET A 276 43.76 -5.41 21.62
N GLU A 277 43.68 -6.38 22.53
CA GLU A 277 44.73 -6.76 23.48
C GLU A 277 45.89 -7.47 22.76
N LYS A 278 45.65 -8.24 21.68
CA LYS A 278 46.72 -8.78 20.81
C LYS A 278 47.40 -7.69 20.00
N ILE A 279 46.68 -6.67 19.55
CA ILE A 279 47.23 -5.51 18.85
C ILE A 279 48.03 -4.65 19.85
N ASP A 280 47.53 -4.42 21.06
CA ASP A 280 48.25 -3.70 22.13
C ASP A 280 49.41 -4.50 22.74
N THR A 281 49.33 -5.83 22.82
CA THR A 281 50.42 -6.73 23.26
C THR A 281 51.50 -6.88 22.19
N TYR A 282 51.13 -6.94 20.90
CA TYR A 282 52.07 -6.93 19.78
C TYR A 282 52.80 -5.58 19.66
N VAL A 283 52.10 -4.48 19.96
CA VAL A 283 52.65 -3.11 20.02
C VAL A 283 53.46 -2.87 21.31
N GLY A 284 53.16 -3.58 22.41
CA GLY A 284 53.79 -3.39 23.74
C GLY A 284 54.93 -4.34 24.13
N LYS A 285 55.24 -5.40 23.36
CA LYS A 285 56.35 -6.34 23.66
C LYS A 285 57.35 -6.56 22.52
N GLU A 286 57.62 -5.49 21.77
CA GLU A 286 59.00 -5.05 21.46
C GLU A 286 59.81 -4.72 22.75
N ASP A 287 59.40 -5.25 23.91
CA ASP A 287 60.14 -5.27 25.16
C ASP A 287 61.06 -6.50 25.15
N ALA A 288 62.35 -6.23 25.02
CA ALA A 288 63.44 -7.13 24.69
C ALA A 288 63.59 -8.36 25.62
N ALA A 289 62.84 -8.44 26.73
CA ALA A 289 62.81 -9.58 27.64
C ALA A 289 62.11 -10.83 27.07
N TYR A 290 61.05 -10.70 26.26
CA TYR A 290 60.33 -11.87 25.71
C TYR A 290 61.08 -12.52 24.53
N LYS A 291 61.79 -11.72 23.74
CA LYS A 291 62.72 -12.23 22.71
C LYS A 291 63.97 -12.88 23.34
N LYS A 292 64.41 -12.43 24.53
CA LYS A 292 65.52 -13.03 25.27
C LYS A 292 65.20 -14.45 25.78
N ILE A 293 63.95 -14.76 26.13
CA ILE A 293 63.54 -16.11 26.56
C ILE A 293 63.70 -17.15 25.42
N PHE A 294 63.34 -16.80 24.18
CA PHE A 294 63.54 -17.72 23.05
C PHE A 294 65.02 -17.85 22.67
N THR A 295 65.81 -16.78 22.79
CA THR A 295 67.27 -16.83 22.63
C THR A 295 67.95 -17.65 23.73
N ASP A 296 67.49 -17.55 24.99
CA ASP A 296 67.97 -18.32 26.14
C ASP A 296 67.54 -19.80 26.04
N ILE A 297 66.33 -20.11 25.56
CA ILE A 297 65.85 -21.48 25.26
C ILE A 297 66.64 -22.10 24.10
N THR A 298 66.92 -21.32 23.04
CA THR A 298 67.73 -21.79 21.90
C THR A 298 69.20 -21.99 22.33
N ALA A 299 69.73 -21.13 23.20
CA ALA A 299 71.05 -21.29 23.81
C ALA A 299 71.13 -22.49 24.76
N LEU A 300 70.07 -22.77 25.53
CA LEU A 300 69.95 -23.96 26.38
C LEU A 300 69.79 -25.25 25.58
N GLN A 301 69.04 -25.24 24.47
CA GLN A 301 68.94 -26.38 23.55
C GLN A 301 70.26 -26.63 22.81
N THR A 302 70.97 -25.56 22.41
CA THR A 302 72.31 -25.64 21.82
C THR A 302 73.32 -26.17 22.84
N TYR A 303 73.24 -25.74 24.10
CA TYR A 303 74.07 -26.24 25.20
C TYR A 303 73.74 -27.70 25.54
N GLN A 304 72.46 -28.10 25.54
CA GLN A 304 72.04 -29.49 25.71
C GLN A 304 72.56 -30.38 24.58
N GLN A 305 72.50 -29.91 23.33
CA GLN A 305 73.00 -30.63 22.16
C GLN A 305 74.53 -30.74 22.16
N GLN A 306 75.25 -29.67 22.50
CA GLN A 306 76.71 -29.66 22.68
C GLN A 306 77.15 -30.51 23.88
N THR A 307 76.38 -30.53 24.97
CA THR A 307 76.66 -31.36 26.15
C THR A 307 76.40 -32.84 25.84
N ILE A 308 75.37 -33.17 25.07
CA ILE A 308 75.11 -34.53 24.57
C ILE A 308 76.20 -34.96 23.57
N GLU A 309 76.64 -34.09 22.65
CA GLU A 309 77.74 -34.38 21.73
C GLU A 309 79.08 -34.57 22.47
N VAL A 310 79.35 -33.79 23.52
CA VAL A 310 80.52 -33.95 24.41
C VAL A 310 80.40 -35.18 25.30
N LEU A 311 79.22 -35.55 25.81
CA LEU A 311 78.96 -36.80 26.57
C LEU A 311 79.10 -38.04 25.66
N VAL A 312 78.61 -37.97 24.43
CA VAL A 312 78.75 -39.04 23.43
C VAL A 312 80.22 -39.17 22.98
N ALA A 313 80.97 -38.06 22.87
CA ALA A 313 82.42 -38.07 22.59
C ALA A 313 83.29 -38.52 23.78
N SER A 314 82.86 -38.27 25.02
CA SER A 314 83.58 -38.68 26.24
C SER A 314 83.23 -40.09 26.75
N LEU A 315 82.21 -40.74 26.20
CA LEU A 315 81.93 -42.18 26.34
C LEU A 315 82.82 -43.08 25.46
N ALA A 316 83.67 -42.48 24.61
CA ALA A 316 84.62 -43.18 23.75
C ALA A 316 86.07 -43.26 24.31
N GLU A 317 86.37 -42.62 25.45
CA GLU A 317 87.69 -42.68 26.08
C GLU A 317 87.63 -43.21 27.52
N ASN A 318 88.61 -44.07 27.82
CA ASN A 318 88.76 -44.80 29.07
C ASN A 318 88.76 -43.89 30.32
N ASN A 319 87.82 -44.19 31.22
CA ASN A 319 87.99 -44.17 32.67
C ASN A 319 88.61 -42.91 33.29
N THR A 320 87.80 -42.03 33.86
CA THR A 320 88.17 -41.33 35.11
C THR A 320 86.97 -40.69 35.81
N ILE A 321 87.02 -40.74 37.15
CA ILE A 321 86.02 -40.35 38.14
C ILE A 321 85.52 -38.89 37.99
N GLU A 322 86.24 -38.05 37.26
CA GLU A 322 85.85 -36.66 37.01
C GLU A 322 84.59 -36.55 36.13
N ASN A 323 84.37 -37.51 35.23
CA ASN A 323 83.14 -37.58 34.44
C ASN A 323 81.94 -38.08 35.27
N ALA A 324 82.16 -38.92 36.29
CA ALA A 324 81.10 -39.34 37.20
C ALA A 324 80.60 -38.17 38.07
N ASN A 325 81.50 -37.28 38.52
CA ASN A 325 81.10 -36.09 39.29
C ASN A 325 80.40 -35.03 38.44
N LYS A 326 80.77 -34.87 37.16
CA LYS A 326 80.03 -34.01 36.23
C LYS A 326 78.63 -34.55 35.91
N ILE A 327 78.46 -35.87 35.84
CA ILE A 327 77.17 -36.54 35.68
C ILE A 327 76.31 -36.43 36.95
N VAL A 328 76.91 -36.51 38.15
CA VAL A 328 76.20 -36.28 39.43
C VAL A 328 75.71 -34.82 39.55
N GLY A 329 76.54 -33.83 39.20
CA GLY A 329 76.13 -32.42 39.18
C GLY A 329 75.01 -32.15 38.16
N ALA A 330 75.12 -32.72 36.96
CA ALA A 330 74.06 -32.64 35.96
C ALA A 330 72.75 -33.33 36.41
N LEU A 331 72.83 -34.43 37.17
CA LEU A 331 71.65 -35.10 37.76
C LEU A 331 71.04 -34.29 38.92
N GLU A 332 71.83 -33.60 39.75
CA GLU A 332 71.33 -32.66 40.77
C GLU A 332 70.66 -31.44 40.14
N ASP A 333 71.21 -30.89 39.06
CA ASP A 333 70.63 -29.78 38.31
C ASP A 333 69.32 -30.20 37.62
N ILE A 334 69.27 -31.40 37.03
CA ILE A 334 68.05 -31.99 36.46
C ILE A 334 66.99 -32.24 37.55
N THR A 335 67.39 -32.72 38.73
CA THR A 335 66.46 -32.95 39.87
C THR A 335 65.93 -31.64 40.44
N THR A 336 66.76 -30.59 40.48
CA THR A 336 66.36 -29.24 40.90
C THR A 336 65.41 -28.60 39.89
N LEU A 337 65.68 -28.72 38.59
CA LEU A 337 64.80 -28.29 37.51
C LEU A 337 63.46 -29.04 37.49
N GLN A 338 63.47 -30.35 37.74
CA GLN A 338 62.23 -31.12 37.89
C GLN A 338 61.40 -30.66 39.11
N THR A 339 62.06 -30.25 40.20
CA THR A 339 61.40 -29.71 41.39
C THR A 339 60.81 -28.31 41.15
N GLU A 340 61.50 -27.44 40.42
CA GLU A 340 61.00 -26.11 40.04
C GLU A 340 59.89 -26.17 38.97
N ILE A 341 60.00 -27.07 37.98
CA ILE A 341 58.92 -27.32 37.00
C ILE A 341 57.69 -27.94 37.69
N ALA A 342 57.88 -28.76 38.72
CA ALA A 342 56.78 -29.30 39.53
C ALA A 342 56.07 -28.23 40.39
N LYS A 343 56.74 -27.14 40.78
CA LYS A 343 56.09 -25.98 41.43
C LYS A 343 55.14 -25.24 40.49
N CYS A 344 55.44 -25.23 39.19
CA CYS A 344 54.55 -24.65 38.17
C CYS A 344 53.43 -25.60 37.71
N ALA A 345 53.44 -26.87 38.12
CA ALA A 345 52.52 -27.90 37.62
C ALA A 345 51.57 -28.51 38.68
N LYS A 346 51.55 -28.01 39.92
CA LYS A 346 50.48 -28.37 40.87
C LYS A 346 49.42 -27.29 40.95
N THR A 347 48.26 -27.60 40.39
CA THR A 347 47.00 -26.88 40.60
C THR A 347 46.65 -26.72 42.09
N THR A 348 47.18 -27.51 43.03
CA THR A 348 46.79 -27.46 44.45
C THR A 348 47.30 -26.26 45.25
N ASP A 349 48.40 -25.60 44.85
CA ASP A 349 48.85 -24.37 45.55
C ASP A 349 48.17 -23.11 44.98
N LEU A 350 47.85 -23.12 43.68
CA LEU A 350 46.94 -22.13 43.08
C LEU A 350 45.50 -22.33 43.59
N ASP A 351 45.06 -23.57 43.78
CA ASP A 351 43.78 -23.92 44.40
C ASP A 351 43.75 -23.51 45.88
N ALA A 352 44.87 -23.52 46.61
CA ALA A 352 44.94 -23.02 47.99
C ALA A 352 44.94 -21.48 48.09
N TYR A 353 45.57 -20.77 47.13
CA TYR A 353 45.53 -19.30 47.08
C TYR A 353 44.17 -18.77 46.59
N VAL A 354 43.53 -19.48 45.66
CA VAL A 354 42.19 -19.14 45.15
C VAL A 354 41.05 -19.63 46.06
N LYS A 355 41.24 -20.71 46.85
CA LYS A 355 40.27 -21.19 47.86
C LYS A 355 40.55 -20.72 49.29
N GLY A 356 41.58 -19.90 49.53
CA GLY A 356 41.81 -19.28 50.83
C GLY A 356 40.71 -18.26 51.13
N THR A 357 40.02 -18.41 52.25
CA THR A 357 38.89 -17.59 52.76
C THR A 357 39.18 -16.08 52.92
N GLU A 358 40.37 -15.60 52.58
CA GLU A 358 40.75 -14.19 52.79
C GLU A 358 40.46 -13.29 51.59
N LEU A 359 40.51 -13.77 50.34
CA LEU A 359 40.23 -12.88 49.19
C LEU A 359 38.73 -12.59 49.03
N GLY A 360 37.89 -13.61 49.19
CA GLY A 360 36.43 -13.44 49.25
C GLY A 360 35.98 -12.61 50.44
N GLY A 361 36.58 -12.81 51.62
CA GLY A 361 36.28 -12.02 52.82
C GLY A 361 36.68 -10.54 52.69
N LEU A 362 37.80 -10.23 52.03
CA LEU A 362 38.23 -8.85 51.77
C LEU A 362 37.34 -8.15 50.73
N ILE A 363 36.87 -8.88 49.72
CA ILE A 363 35.93 -8.39 48.71
C ILE A 363 34.54 -8.19 49.32
N ASP A 364 34.04 -9.13 50.13
CA ASP A 364 32.75 -9.02 50.80
C ASP A 364 32.73 -7.90 51.86
N THR A 365 33.81 -7.72 52.62
CA THR A 365 33.92 -6.60 53.59
C THR A 365 33.94 -5.25 52.86
N HIS A 366 34.68 -5.16 51.75
CA HIS A 366 34.73 -3.93 50.94
C HIS A 366 33.38 -3.62 50.26
N LEU A 367 32.65 -4.64 49.80
CA LEU A 367 31.33 -4.49 49.21
C LEU A 367 30.26 -4.18 50.27
N GLN A 368 30.30 -4.80 51.46
CA GLN A 368 29.40 -4.47 52.57
C GLN A 368 29.55 -3.03 53.05
N ASP A 369 30.77 -2.53 53.23
CA ASP A 369 31.02 -1.14 53.64
C ASP A 369 30.54 -0.14 52.56
N LYS A 370 30.67 -0.50 51.27
CA LYS A 370 30.15 0.29 50.14
C LYS A 370 28.61 0.28 50.07
N PHE A 371 27.97 -0.87 50.30
CA PHE A 371 26.51 -1.00 50.25
C PHE A 371 25.81 -0.36 51.46
N ALA A 372 26.39 -0.42 52.66
CA ALA A 372 25.85 0.27 53.84
C ALA A 372 25.83 1.81 53.67
N GLY A 373 26.80 2.38 52.95
CA GLY A 373 26.80 3.79 52.56
C GLY A 373 25.65 4.14 51.60
N TYR A 374 25.37 3.26 50.63
CA TYR A 374 24.27 3.45 49.68
C TYR A 374 22.89 3.25 50.30
N ASP A 375 22.73 2.35 51.28
CA ASP A 375 21.46 2.17 52.00
C ASP A 375 21.11 3.39 52.88
N GLY A 376 22.12 4.05 53.46
CA GLY A 376 21.96 5.32 54.17
C GLY A 376 21.51 6.46 53.26
N GLU A 377 22.14 6.62 52.09
CA GLU A 377 21.74 7.61 51.09
C GLU A 377 20.35 7.32 50.50
N ILE A 378 20.01 6.05 50.27
CA ILE A 378 18.69 5.63 49.78
C ILE A 378 17.59 5.88 50.83
N ALA A 379 17.87 5.69 52.12
CA ALA A 379 16.93 6.00 53.19
C ALA A 379 16.67 7.51 53.33
N ASP A 380 17.71 8.33 53.14
CA ASP A 380 17.61 9.79 53.17
C ASP A 380 16.90 10.34 51.91
N ILE A 381 17.17 9.74 50.74
CA ILE A 381 16.44 9.99 49.50
C ILE A 381 14.97 9.58 49.65
N LYS A 382 14.66 8.44 50.29
CA LYS A 382 13.26 8.02 50.57
C LYS A 382 12.55 9.00 51.51
N LYS A 383 13.21 9.51 52.55
CA LYS A 383 12.63 10.56 53.41
C LYS A 383 12.37 11.86 52.66
N ARG A 384 13.29 12.29 51.79
CA ARG A 384 13.10 13.46 50.92
C ARG A 384 12.00 13.22 49.87
N LEU A 385 11.88 12.00 49.35
CA LEU A 385 10.85 11.60 48.38
C LEU A 385 9.46 11.53 49.01
N LEU A 386 9.34 11.04 50.25
CA LEU A 386 8.09 11.05 51.03
C LEU A 386 7.65 12.46 51.44
N ALA A 387 8.59 13.39 51.65
CA ALA A 387 8.31 14.81 51.84
C ALA A 387 8.00 15.56 50.53
N LEU A 388 8.27 14.96 49.36
CA LEU A 388 8.05 15.50 48.02
C LEU A 388 6.81 14.93 47.32
N GLU A 389 6.01 14.07 47.97
CA GLU A 389 4.62 13.76 47.54
C GLU A 389 3.72 15.00 47.77
N ILE A 390 4.06 16.11 47.12
CA ILE A 390 3.14 17.21 46.85
C ILE A 390 2.24 16.69 45.73
N ASP A 391 0.93 16.86 45.91
CA ASP A 391 -0.06 16.44 44.94
C ASP A 391 0.30 17.02 43.55
N VAL A 392 0.54 16.13 42.59
CA VAL A 392 0.91 16.51 41.22
C VAL A 392 -0.22 17.30 40.56
N ASP A 393 -1.46 17.14 41.04
CA ASP A 393 -2.61 17.92 40.57
C ASP A 393 -2.69 19.32 41.22
N GLY A 394 -2.20 19.48 42.45
CA GLY A 394 -1.95 20.78 43.08
C GLY A 394 -0.89 21.61 42.31
N LEU A 395 0.18 20.95 41.84
CA LEU A 395 1.22 21.59 41.01
C LEU A 395 0.73 22.02 39.61
N LYS A 396 -0.28 21.33 39.04
CA LYS A 396 -0.92 21.69 37.75
C LYS A 396 -1.98 22.79 37.87
N SER A 397 -2.53 23.00 39.06
CA SER A 397 -3.57 23.99 39.34
C SER A 397 -3.02 25.29 39.96
N MET A 398 -1.75 25.30 40.38
CA MET A 398 -1.07 26.50 40.86
C MET A 398 -0.75 27.46 39.72
N VAL A 399 -1.08 28.74 39.92
CA VAL A 399 -0.67 29.83 39.04
C VAL A 399 0.85 29.95 39.07
N GLN A 400 1.49 29.99 37.90
CA GLN A 400 2.94 30.13 37.76
C GLN A 400 3.33 31.49 37.19
N SER A 401 2.45 32.10 36.40
CA SER A 401 2.63 33.44 35.85
C SER A 401 1.30 34.10 35.60
N VAL A 402 1.23 35.41 35.85
CA VAL A 402 0.12 36.25 35.44
C VAL A 402 0.67 37.43 34.65
N THR A 403 0.28 37.51 33.38
CA THR A 403 0.78 38.53 32.46
C THR A 403 -0.37 39.40 32.00
N PHE A 404 -0.20 40.72 32.08
CA PHE A 404 -1.15 41.68 31.50
C PHE A 404 -1.28 41.43 29.99
N VAL A 405 -2.51 41.38 29.50
CA VAL A 405 -2.82 41.25 28.08
C VAL A 405 -3.25 42.63 27.60
N PRO A 406 -2.39 43.36 26.86
CA PRO A 406 -2.77 44.61 26.25
C PRO A 406 -4.00 44.47 25.36
N SER A 407 -4.94 45.41 25.49
CA SER A 407 -6.04 45.57 24.54
C SER A 407 -5.60 46.34 23.28
N ASP A 408 -4.49 47.08 23.35
CA ASP A 408 -3.91 47.84 22.24
C ASP A 408 -2.41 47.55 22.02
N SER A 409 -1.88 48.02 20.89
CA SER A 409 -0.46 47.85 20.53
C SER A 409 0.51 48.66 21.39
N GLU A 410 0.01 49.62 22.17
CA GLU A 410 0.84 50.49 23.01
C GLU A 410 1.01 49.96 24.44
N GLY A 411 0.24 48.94 24.82
CA GLY A 411 0.37 48.32 26.14
C GLY A 411 -0.19 49.18 27.26
N LYS A 412 -1.05 50.16 26.97
CA LYS A 412 -1.54 51.13 27.97
C LYS A 412 -3.03 50.98 28.18
N VAL A 413 -3.49 51.40 29.35
CA VAL A 413 -4.91 51.44 29.71
C VAL A 413 -5.32 52.89 29.87
N TYR A 414 -6.30 53.36 29.11
CA TYR A 414 -6.67 54.77 29.06
C TYR A 414 -8.00 55.05 29.75
N PHE A 415 -8.02 56.00 30.68
CA PHE A 415 -9.23 56.67 31.18
C PHE A 415 -9.31 58.05 30.53
N SER A 416 -10.11 58.16 29.48
CA SER A 416 -10.30 59.33 28.63
C SER A 416 -11.63 60.02 28.92
N SER A 417 -11.58 61.35 29.07
CA SER A 417 -12.76 62.22 29.10
C SER A 417 -12.74 63.16 27.91
N TYR A 418 -13.81 63.14 27.11
CA TYR A 418 -13.98 63.91 25.90
C TYR A 418 -14.96 65.06 26.08
N TYR A 419 -14.51 66.25 25.71
CA TYR A 419 -15.26 67.49 25.84
C TYR A 419 -15.54 68.11 24.48
N VAL A 420 -16.62 68.87 24.34
CA VAL A 420 -16.86 69.76 23.19
C VAL A 420 -17.03 71.20 23.70
N VAL A 421 -16.68 72.17 22.86
CA VAL A 421 -17.05 73.57 23.06
C VAL A 421 -18.27 73.84 22.20
N SER A 422 -19.40 74.16 22.85
CA SER A 422 -20.67 74.48 22.20
C SER A 422 -20.51 75.63 21.20
N GLU A 423 -21.34 75.66 20.16
CA GLU A 423 -21.26 76.68 19.13
C GLU A 423 -21.56 78.09 19.70
N GLY A 424 -20.61 79.02 19.56
CA GLY A 424 -20.71 80.38 20.11
C GLY A 424 -20.34 80.54 21.58
N GLU A 425 -19.95 79.45 22.27
CA GLU A 425 -19.54 79.47 23.67
C GLU A 425 -18.03 79.24 23.84
N THR A 426 -17.52 79.45 25.05
CA THR A 426 -16.11 79.21 25.42
C THR A 426 -15.93 78.10 26.45
N GLU A 427 -17.01 77.68 27.12
CA GLU A 427 -16.98 76.64 28.15
C GLU A 427 -16.96 75.24 27.52
N LYS A 428 -16.34 74.29 28.22
CA LYS A 428 -16.21 72.90 27.79
C LYS A 428 -17.27 72.03 28.44
N THR A 429 -18.05 71.30 27.65
CA THR A 429 -19.05 70.34 28.13
C THR A 429 -18.53 68.93 27.95
N LEU A 430 -18.57 68.10 29.01
CA LEU A 430 -18.23 66.68 28.93
C LEU A 430 -19.32 65.96 28.12
N ILE A 431 -18.92 65.26 27.07
CA ILE A 431 -19.87 64.61 26.15
C ILE A 431 -19.69 63.10 26.09
N ALA A 432 -18.52 62.59 26.46
CA ALA A 432 -18.25 61.16 26.53
C ALA A 432 -17.06 60.89 27.46
N SER A 433 -17.09 59.79 28.22
CA SER A 433 -15.95 59.30 28.98
C SER A 433 -16.01 57.78 29.14
N ASN A 434 -14.91 57.17 29.55
CA ASN A 434 -14.84 55.76 29.91
C ASN A 434 -14.47 55.58 31.38
N ASN A 435 -15.45 55.81 32.27
CA ASN A 435 -15.25 55.84 33.72
C ASN A 435 -14.83 54.48 34.32
N THR A 436 -15.00 53.39 33.57
CA THR A 436 -14.55 52.04 33.91
C THR A 436 -13.86 51.42 32.69
N VAL A 437 -12.81 50.63 32.92
CA VAL A 437 -12.08 49.93 31.85
C VAL A 437 -11.86 48.49 32.25
N THR A 438 -12.10 47.56 31.33
CA THR A 438 -11.84 46.14 31.56
C THR A 438 -10.39 45.82 31.19
N VAL A 439 -9.62 45.34 32.16
CA VAL A 439 -8.25 44.86 31.94
C VAL A 439 -8.21 43.33 31.97
N LYS A 440 -7.45 42.73 31.06
CA LYS A 440 -7.33 41.28 30.91
C LYS A 440 -5.95 40.79 31.30
N PHE A 441 -5.89 39.62 31.93
CA PHE A 441 -4.65 38.96 32.29
C PHE A 441 -4.69 37.50 31.85
N ARG A 442 -3.55 37.02 31.35
CA ARG A 442 -3.36 35.60 31.03
C ARG A 442 -2.69 34.91 32.20
N VAL A 443 -3.32 33.83 32.66
CA VAL A 443 -2.87 32.96 33.74
C VAL A 443 -2.24 31.72 33.13
N SER A 444 -1.02 31.39 33.55
CA SER A 444 -0.31 30.19 33.12
C SER A 444 -0.03 29.27 34.32
N PRO A 445 -0.29 27.95 34.21
CA PRO A 445 -0.93 27.26 33.08
C PRO A 445 -2.44 27.59 32.97
N VAL A 446 -3.04 27.39 31.78
CA VAL A 446 -4.46 27.68 31.48
C VAL A 446 -5.41 27.00 32.49
N SER A 447 -5.07 25.78 32.92
CA SER A 447 -5.81 25.00 33.92
C SER A 447 -6.00 25.73 35.25
N ALA A 448 -5.08 26.62 35.63
CA ALA A 448 -5.15 27.38 36.88
C ALA A 448 -6.18 28.53 36.83
N ALA A 449 -6.61 28.96 35.63
CA ALA A 449 -7.57 30.07 35.47
C ALA A 449 -8.98 29.71 35.96
N LYS A 450 -9.38 28.43 35.86
CA LYS A 450 -10.74 27.97 36.18
C LYS A 450 -11.10 28.16 37.65
N ASN A 451 -10.17 27.86 38.56
CA ASN A 451 -10.36 27.92 40.01
C ASN A 451 -9.61 29.12 40.64
N PHE A 452 -9.26 30.12 39.82
CA PHE A 452 -8.40 31.23 40.23
C PHE A 452 -8.95 31.98 41.45
N PHE A 453 -10.23 32.38 41.42
CA PHE A 453 -10.85 33.15 42.51
C PHE A 453 -11.20 32.29 43.74
N ASP A 454 -11.18 30.97 43.63
CA ASP A 454 -11.36 30.05 44.76
C ASP A 454 -10.08 29.95 45.58
N ASN A 455 -8.93 29.89 44.90
CA ASN A 455 -7.62 29.64 45.53
C ASN A 455 -6.83 30.91 45.88
N TYR A 456 -7.16 32.05 45.27
CA TYR A 456 -6.40 33.29 45.41
C TYR A 456 -7.28 34.51 45.72
N THR A 457 -6.70 35.50 46.38
CA THR A 457 -7.27 36.85 46.53
C THR A 457 -6.47 37.84 45.69
N ALA A 458 -7.16 38.66 44.88
CA ALA A 458 -6.55 39.62 43.98
C ALA A 458 -6.71 41.05 44.51
N SER A 459 -5.68 41.87 44.30
CA SER A 459 -5.65 43.29 44.62
C SER A 459 -4.78 44.02 43.60
N PHE A 460 -4.94 45.34 43.48
CA PHE A 460 -4.09 46.15 42.60
C PHE A 460 -3.14 46.99 43.44
N ASP A 461 -1.86 46.94 43.11
CA ASP A 461 -0.87 47.89 43.61
C ASP A 461 -0.60 48.94 42.54
N ALA A 462 -0.57 50.20 42.95
CA ALA A 462 -0.34 51.32 42.06
C ALA A 462 0.82 52.18 42.58
N GLN A 463 1.74 52.49 41.69
CA GLN A 463 2.85 53.39 41.95
C GLN A 463 2.66 54.66 41.12
N GLU A 464 2.49 55.78 41.80
CA GLU A 464 2.64 57.11 41.21
C GLU A 464 4.11 57.24 40.77
N ILE A 465 4.38 57.87 39.64
CA ILE A 465 5.71 57.85 39.00
C ILE A 465 6.79 58.58 39.85
N THR A 466 6.45 59.10 41.03
CA THR A 466 7.40 59.47 42.10
C THR A 466 6.87 59.13 43.51
N THR A 467 7.38 58.04 44.11
CA THR A 467 7.24 57.56 45.52
C THR A 467 5.91 56.90 45.97
N ARG A 468 6.04 55.89 46.85
CA ARG A 468 5.00 54.90 47.28
C ARG A 468 3.90 55.48 48.20
N ALA A 469 2.62 55.25 47.89
CA ALA A 469 1.57 54.68 48.78
C ALA A 469 0.13 54.64 48.18
N ALA A 470 -0.67 53.70 48.70
CA ALA A 470 -2.14 53.53 48.72
C ALA A 470 -2.88 52.94 47.49
N ASN A 471 -3.81 52.01 47.78
CA ASN A 471 -4.72 51.36 46.82
C ASN A 471 -5.70 52.39 46.22
N ILE A 472 -5.40 52.90 45.04
CA ILE A 472 -6.18 53.94 44.33
C ILE A 472 -7.04 53.40 43.17
N PHE A 473 -6.97 52.10 42.89
CA PHE A 473 -7.82 51.41 41.92
C PHE A 473 -8.56 50.26 42.61
N GLU A 474 -9.87 50.22 42.42
CA GLU A 474 -10.74 49.12 42.83
C GLU A 474 -11.19 48.36 41.58
N GLY A 475 -11.28 47.03 41.68
CA GLY A 475 -11.81 46.23 40.58
C GLY A 475 -12.41 44.91 41.00
N GLU A 476 -13.53 44.58 40.36
CA GLU A 476 -14.21 43.29 40.50
C GLU A 476 -13.75 42.35 39.38
N GLY A 477 -13.32 41.15 39.76
CA GLY A 477 -12.75 40.15 38.86
C GLY A 477 -13.75 39.07 38.42
N LYS A 478 -13.59 38.57 37.19
CA LYS A 478 -14.29 37.37 36.69
C LYS A 478 -13.43 36.57 35.71
N VAL A 479 -13.74 35.29 35.55
CA VAL A 479 -13.16 34.45 34.49
C VAL A 479 -13.86 34.78 33.17
N GLU A 480 -13.13 35.28 32.18
CA GLU A 480 -13.68 35.66 30.86
C GLU A 480 -13.65 34.49 29.89
N ASN A 481 -12.56 33.72 29.88
CA ASN A 481 -12.42 32.53 29.04
C ASN A 481 -11.49 31.52 29.72
N ALA A 482 -12.09 30.44 30.25
CA ALA A 482 -11.37 29.39 30.95
C ALA A 482 -10.49 28.54 30.00
N ASP A 483 -10.87 28.42 28.72
CA ASP A 483 -10.18 27.59 27.72
C ASP A 483 -8.92 28.27 27.15
N GLU A 484 -8.83 29.61 27.28
CA GLU A 484 -7.67 30.41 26.88
C GLU A 484 -6.84 30.93 28.08
N GLY A 485 -7.27 30.65 29.30
CA GLY A 485 -6.60 31.05 30.54
C GLY A 485 -6.69 32.56 30.82
N ILE A 486 -7.77 33.23 30.42
CA ILE A 486 -7.94 34.69 30.53
C ILE A 486 -8.90 35.04 31.66
N ILE A 487 -8.40 35.82 32.62
CA ILE A 487 -9.20 36.49 33.65
C ILE A 487 -9.30 37.97 33.34
N SER A 488 -10.35 38.63 33.82
CA SER A 488 -10.50 40.08 33.69
C SER A 488 -10.90 40.74 34.99
N PHE A 489 -10.57 42.02 35.08
CA PHE A 489 -11.03 42.92 36.12
C PHE A 489 -11.60 44.17 35.49
N VAL A 490 -12.77 44.59 35.96
CA VAL A 490 -13.29 45.92 35.64
C VAL A 490 -12.69 46.87 36.66
N ILE A 491 -11.77 47.73 36.23
CA ILE A 491 -11.13 48.71 37.09
C ILE A 491 -11.74 50.09 36.87
N SER A 492 -11.88 50.84 37.95
CA SER A 492 -12.29 52.24 37.94
C SER A 492 -11.23 53.10 38.60
N THR A 493 -11.24 54.40 38.30
CA THR A 493 -10.31 55.34 38.90
C THR A 493 -11.00 56.61 39.34
N THR A 494 -10.57 57.14 40.49
CA THR A 494 -11.00 58.45 40.99
C THR A 494 -9.85 59.47 40.98
N THR A 495 -8.68 59.09 40.45
CA THR A 495 -7.51 59.96 40.37
C THR A 495 -7.42 60.62 39.01
N GLU A 496 -6.90 61.85 38.99
CA GLU A 496 -6.63 62.62 37.78
C GLU A 496 -5.23 62.36 37.23
N GLN A 497 -4.42 61.52 37.90
CA GLN A 497 -3.03 61.26 37.55
C GLN A 497 -2.81 59.86 36.96
N SER A 498 -1.80 59.74 36.08
CA SER A 498 -1.40 58.47 35.47
C SER A 498 -0.49 57.65 36.39
N HIS A 499 -0.67 56.33 36.42
CA HIS A 499 0.00 55.42 37.36
C HIS A 499 0.57 54.18 36.66
N ALA A 500 1.61 53.59 37.24
CA ALA A 500 1.99 52.23 36.91
C ALA A 500 1.23 51.28 37.86
N VAL A 501 0.47 50.34 37.30
CA VAL A 501 -0.41 49.44 38.08
C VAL A 501 0.01 47.99 37.86
N CYS A 502 0.02 47.18 38.91
CA CYS A 502 0.19 45.72 38.78
C CYS A 502 -0.93 44.97 39.52
N LEU A 503 -1.22 43.76 39.06
CA LEU A 503 -2.11 42.83 39.73
C LEU A 503 -1.29 42.03 40.76
N ASN A 504 -1.65 42.14 42.03
CA ASN A 504 -1.06 41.41 43.14
C ASN A 504 -2.01 40.30 43.59
N ILE A 505 -1.53 39.06 43.59
CA ILE A 505 -2.32 37.86 43.86
C ILE A 505 -1.71 37.12 45.04
N ILE A 506 -2.51 36.93 46.08
CA ILE A 506 -2.12 36.29 47.33
C ILE A 506 -2.84 34.94 47.43
N ALA A 507 -2.09 33.88 47.70
CA ALA A 507 -2.60 32.54 47.92
C ALA A 507 -3.42 32.48 49.22
N LYS A 508 -4.61 31.87 49.18
CA LYS A 508 -5.42 31.64 50.37
C LYS A 508 -4.86 30.52 51.25
N ASN A 509 -4.18 29.54 50.66
CA ASN A 509 -3.50 28.42 51.32
C ASN A 509 -2.03 28.34 50.86
N SER A 510 -1.09 28.83 51.69
CA SER A 510 0.34 28.87 51.38
C SER A 510 1.11 27.72 52.03
N VAL A 511 2.24 27.32 51.42
CA VAL A 511 3.14 26.28 51.97
C VAL A 511 3.62 26.70 53.38
N PRO A 512 3.48 25.83 54.41
CA PRO A 512 4.00 26.11 55.75
C PRO A 512 5.53 26.24 55.75
N GLU A 513 6.07 27.12 56.59
CA GLU A 513 7.51 27.40 56.68
C GLU A 513 8.33 26.17 57.17
N ASN A 514 7.67 25.19 57.79
CA ASN A 514 8.27 23.92 58.21
C ASN A 514 7.59 22.73 57.50
N ALA A 515 8.37 21.99 56.71
CA ALA A 515 7.91 20.88 55.87
C ALA A 515 7.27 19.72 56.68
N GLU A 516 7.61 19.56 57.96
CA GLU A 516 7.02 18.53 58.83
C GLU A 516 5.55 18.81 59.21
N THR A 517 5.04 20.02 58.93
CA THR A 517 3.66 20.44 59.26
C THR A 517 2.72 20.46 58.06
N ALA A 518 3.22 20.10 56.87
CA ALA A 518 2.40 19.98 55.67
C ALA A 518 1.42 18.81 55.80
N ILE A 519 0.14 19.07 55.55
CA ILE A 519 -0.93 18.08 55.67
C ILE A 519 -1.06 17.36 54.33
N LYS A 520 -0.89 16.02 54.35
CA LYS A 520 -1.02 15.18 53.16
C LYS A 520 -2.41 15.35 52.52
N GLY A 521 -2.45 15.61 51.21
CA GLY A 521 -3.68 15.84 50.44
C GLY A 521 -4.22 17.28 50.47
N THR A 522 -3.42 18.25 50.91
CA THR A 522 -3.77 19.68 50.86
C THR A 522 -3.03 20.37 49.72
N ASP A 523 -3.75 21.10 48.86
CA ASP A 523 -3.16 21.93 47.80
C ASP A 523 -2.57 23.22 48.39
N TYR A 524 -1.29 23.46 48.11
CA TYR A 524 -0.57 24.65 48.54
C TYR A 524 -0.18 25.52 47.33
N PHE A 525 -0.38 26.83 47.46
CA PHE A 525 -0.21 27.82 46.39
C PHE A 525 0.78 28.93 46.78
N THR A 526 1.23 29.74 45.81
CA THR A 526 2.23 30.81 46.01
C THR A 526 1.70 32.20 45.62
N ASN A 527 2.19 33.25 46.28
CA ASN A 527 1.85 34.64 45.92
C ASN A 527 2.59 35.05 44.64
N ILE A 528 1.90 35.74 43.73
CA ILE A 528 2.44 36.16 42.43
C ILE A 528 1.94 37.56 42.10
N ASN A 529 2.82 38.38 41.51
CA ASN A 529 2.47 39.69 40.96
C ASN A 529 2.62 39.68 39.45
N SER A 530 1.75 40.41 38.75
CA SER A 530 1.99 40.75 37.35
C SER A 530 3.10 41.79 37.24
N ASN A 531 3.63 41.95 36.02
CA ASN A 531 4.39 43.17 35.70
C ASN A 531 3.50 44.40 35.83
N TYR A 532 4.13 45.55 36.10
CA TYR A 532 3.45 46.84 36.07
C TYR A 532 3.11 47.21 34.62
N PHE A 533 1.88 47.68 34.41
CA PHE A 533 1.40 48.26 33.15
C PHE A 533 0.94 49.71 33.37
N PRO A 534 1.11 50.58 32.37
CA PRO A 534 0.76 51.99 32.48
C PRO A 534 -0.76 52.20 32.35
N VAL A 535 -1.35 52.88 33.34
CA VAL A 535 -2.70 53.41 33.31
C VAL A 535 -2.63 54.92 33.14
N ILE A 536 -3.16 55.43 32.03
CA ILE A 536 -3.06 56.83 31.62
C ILE A 536 -4.44 57.51 31.71
N VAL A 537 -4.52 58.59 32.47
CA VAL A 537 -5.71 59.45 32.53
C VAL A 537 -5.53 60.60 31.54
N THR A 538 -6.47 60.78 30.61
CA THR A 538 -6.39 61.83 29.59
C THR A 538 -7.69 62.63 29.46
N THR A 539 -7.56 63.92 29.20
CA THR A 539 -8.67 64.81 28.87
C THR A 539 -8.45 65.38 27.48
N LYS A 540 -9.48 65.33 26.62
CA LYS A 540 -9.39 65.76 25.21
C LYS A 540 -10.59 66.61 24.82
N THR A 541 -10.37 67.67 24.05
CA THR A 541 -11.46 68.52 23.52
C THR A 541 -11.62 68.28 22.02
N ILE A 542 -12.82 67.90 21.58
CA ILE A 542 -13.16 67.59 20.19
C ILE A 542 -13.30 68.89 19.37
N SER A 543 -12.55 68.96 18.26
CA SER A 543 -12.60 70.02 17.26
C SER A 543 -13.31 69.59 15.96
N GLY A 544 -13.50 68.29 15.72
CA GLY A 544 -14.20 67.74 14.56
C GLY A 544 -14.59 66.28 14.74
N ILE A 545 -15.64 65.81 14.05
CA ILE A 545 -15.98 64.38 13.95
C ILE A 545 -16.19 64.02 12.48
N GLN A 546 -15.55 62.94 12.02
CA GLN A 546 -15.70 62.39 10.68
C GLN A 546 -16.39 61.03 10.72
N VAL A 547 -17.40 60.86 9.87
CA VAL A 547 -18.08 59.57 9.67
C VAL A 547 -17.38 58.80 8.56
N GLU A 548 -16.74 57.69 8.89
CA GLU A 548 -16.19 56.76 7.90
C GLU A 548 -17.18 55.61 7.69
N SER A 549 -17.69 55.50 6.48
CA SER A 549 -18.51 54.37 6.03
C SER A 549 -17.72 53.54 5.04
N THR A 550 -17.78 52.22 5.13
CA THR A 550 -17.17 51.31 4.14
C THR A 550 -17.75 51.51 2.74
N ASN A 551 -18.98 52.03 2.65
CA ASN A 551 -19.68 52.30 1.41
C ASN A 551 -19.49 53.75 0.90
N SER A 552 -18.73 54.60 1.61
CA SER A 552 -18.52 56.02 1.24
C SER A 552 -17.82 56.22 -0.13
N THR A 553 -17.17 55.19 -0.66
CA THR A 553 -16.44 55.23 -1.95
C THR A 553 -17.23 54.60 -3.10
N VAL A 554 -18.38 53.95 -2.83
CA VAL A 554 -19.21 53.31 -3.85
C VAL A 554 -19.81 54.39 -4.75
N SER A 555 -19.59 54.28 -6.06
CA SER A 555 -19.93 55.32 -7.04
C SER A 555 -21.02 54.89 -8.02
N SER A 556 -21.72 53.76 -7.80
CA SER A 556 -22.74 53.28 -8.73
C SER A 556 -23.91 52.56 -8.06
N ILE A 557 -25.11 52.78 -8.60
CA ILE A 557 -26.31 51.97 -8.37
C ILE A 557 -26.79 51.47 -9.73
N TYR A 558 -27.23 50.22 -9.81
CA TYR A 558 -27.55 49.60 -11.10
C TYR A 558 -29.05 49.62 -11.39
N TYR A 559 -29.45 50.35 -12.42
CA TYR A 559 -30.87 50.57 -12.72
C TYR A 559 -31.60 49.32 -13.19
N ASN A 560 -30.88 48.31 -13.71
CA ASN A 560 -31.47 47.05 -14.16
C ASN A 560 -31.49 45.97 -13.07
N LYS A 561 -31.18 46.34 -11.81
CA LYS A 561 -31.18 45.44 -10.64
C LYS A 561 -31.86 46.15 -9.46
N GLU A 562 -33.14 45.86 -9.22
CA GLU A 562 -33.95 46.48 -8.15
C GLU A 562 -33.33 46.40 -6.75
N ALA A 563 -32.54 45.37 -6.48
CA ALA A 563 -31.86 45.21 -5.21
C ALA A 563 -30.62 46.12 -5.04
N SER A 564 -30.18 46.84 -6.08
CA SER A 564 -28.99 47.68 -6.03
C SER A 564 -29.25 48.95 -5.22
N LYS A 565 -28.61 49.06 -4.06
CA LYS A 565 -28.71 50.18 -3.12
C LYS A 565 -27.38 50.36 -2.40
N ILE A 566 -27.14 51.53 -1.82
CA ILE A 566 -25.95 51.81 -1.02
C ILE A 566 -26.41 52.12 0.41
N ASP A 567 -25.99 51.31 1.38
CA ASP A 567 -26.27 51.54 2.79
C ASP A 567 -25.05 52.19 3.46
N TYR A 568 -25.11 53.49 3.70
CA TYR A 568 -24.01 54.22 4.31
C TYR A 568 -23.88 53.98 5.83
N LYS A 569 -24.83 53.28 6.46
CA LYS A 569 -24.75 52.90 7.88
C LYS A 569 -23.97 51.62 8.12
N ALA A 570 -23.88 50.77 7.10
CA ALA A 570 -23.11 49.53 7.20
C ALA A 570 -21.62 49.83 7.44
N GLY A 571 -21.07 49.30 8.54
CA GLY A 571 -19.64 49.42 8.88
C GLY A 571 -19.18 50.84 9.22
N VAL A 572 -20.03 51.66 9.83
CA VAL A 572 -19.69 53.04 10.19
C VAL A 572 -18.78 53.12 11.41
N ALA A 573 -17.76 53.97 11.33
CA ALA A 573 -16.91 54.37 12.45
C ALA A 573 -16.86 55.91 12.58
N LEU A 574 -16.81 56.41 13.81
CA LEU A 574 -16.67 57.83 14.12
C LEU A 574 -15.21 58.15 14.47
N LYS A 575 -14.59 59.11 13.77
CA LYS A 575 -13.25 59.61 14.09
C LYS A 575 -13.32 61.03 14.61
N ALA A 576 -12.94 61.21 15.88
CA ALA A 576 -12.79 62.50 16.49
C ALA A 576 -11.43 63.12 16.14
N ARG A 577 -11.43 64.43 15.89
CA ARG A 577 -10.26 65.30 15.81
C ARG A 577 -10.25 66.18 17.04
N PHE A 578 -9.08 66.42 17.65
CA PHE A 578 -8.96 67.20 18.87
C PHE A 578 -8.35 68.59 18.64
N VAL A 579 -8.61 69.53 19.56
CA VAL A 579 -8.12 70.92 19.50
C VAL A 579 -6.60 71.00 19.56
N ASP A 580 -5.98 70.15 20.39
CA ASP A 580 -4.53 70.18 20.69
C ASP A 580 -3.69 69.46 19.62
N GLY A 581 -4.33 69.02 18.52
CA GLY A 581 -3.75 68.14 17.50
C GLY A 581 -3.95 66.65 17.84
N GLY A 582 -4.17 65.85 16.79
CA GLY A 582 -4.41 64.41 16.89
C GLY A 582 -5.84 64.02 16.50
N ASN A 583 -5.98 62.79 16.00
CA ASN A 583 -7.25 62.16 15.66
C ASN A 583 -7.34 60.82 16.41
N ALA A 584 -8.53 60.44 16.87
CA ALA A 584 -8.79 59.11 17.41
C ALA A 584 -10.12 58.58 16.88
N THR A 585 -10.17 57.29 16.56
CA THR A 585 -11.44 56.59 16.37
C THR A 585 -12.12 56.44 17.74
N LEU A 586 -13.38 56.83 17.81
CA LEU A 586 -14.21 56.65 18.99
C LEU A 586 -14.79 55.24 18.96
N ASP A 587 -14.42 54.43 19.95
CA ASP A 587 -14.86 53.05 20.06
C ASP A 587 -16.10 52.98 20.96
N PRO A 588 -17.28 52.59 20.43
CA PRO A 588 -18.52 52.50 21.21
C PRO A 588 -18.49 51.43 22.30
N GLU A 589 -17.58 50.45 22.26
CA GLU A 589 -17.44 49.45 23.34
C GLU A 589 -16.72 50.03 24.56
N ASN A 590 -15.85 51.02 24.34
CA ASN A 590 -15.00 51.60 25.37
C ASN A 590 -15.45 52.99 25.80
N VAL A 591 -16.16 53.74 24.95
CA VAL A 591 -16.55 55.13 25.20
C VAL A 591 -18.06 55.25 24.99
N ASP A 592 -18.77 55.88 25.93
CA ASP A 592 -20.20 56.15 25.76
C ASP A 592 -20.43 57.19 24.66
N LEU A 593 -20.90 56.75 23.49
CA LEU A 593 -21.18 57.59 22.33
C LEU A 593 -22.66 57.98 22.20
N SER A 594 -23.49 57.73 23.21
CA SER A 594 -24.93 58.01 23.17
C SER A 594 -25.27 59.48 22.84
N ASN A 595 -24.36 60.39 23.19
CA ASN A 595 -24.44 61.81 22.89
C ASN A 595 -24.04 62.19 21.45
N LEU A 596 -23.65 61.24 20.60
CA LEU A 596 -23.29 61.47 19.19
C LEU A 596 -24.30 60.81 18.26
N VAL A 597 -25.09 61.62 17.55
CA VAL A 597 -26.16 61.15 16.66
C VAL A 597 -25.79 61.39 15.20
N THR A 598 -25.71 60.31 14.41
CA THR A 598 -25.37 60.36 12.97
C THR A 598 -26.62 60.47 12.10
N SER A 599 -26.61 61.37 11.11
CA SER A 599 -27.65 61.49 10.07
C SER A 599 -27.01 61.63 8.68
N TYR A 600 -27.81 61.42 7.63
CA TYR A 600 -27.35 61.44 6.23
C TYR A 600 -28.27 62.30 5.37
N GLU A 601 -27.69 63.16 4.55
CA GLU A 601 -28.41 64.01 3.60
C GLU A 601 -27.72 64.03 2.23
N PHE A 602 -28.44 64.46 1.19
CA PHE A 602 -27.80 64.83 -0.07
C PHE A 602 -26.90 66.05 0.12
N ASP A 603 -25.71 66.05 -0.49
CA ASP A 603 -24.72 67.12 -0.31
C ASP A 603 -25.23 68.46 -0.87
N LYS A 604 -25.22 69.49 -0.02
CA LYS A 604 -25.60 70.85 -0.35
C LYS A 604 -24.38 71.77 -0.27
N ASP A 605 -24.13 72.58 -1.31
CA ASP A 605 -23.20 73.71 -1.21
C ASP A 605 -23.90 74.86 -0.45
N MET A 606 -23.40 75.17 0.74
CA MET A 606 -23.97 76.21 1.61
C MET A 606 -23.46 77.63 1.28
N THR A 607 -22.58 77.78 0.29
CA THR A 607 -21.98 79.09 -0.07
C THR A 607 -22.57 79.74 -1.31
N ASN A 608 -23.37 79.02 -2.10
CA ASN A 608 -24.13 79.57 -3.22
C ASN A 608 -25.42 78.74 -3.49
N PRO A 609 -26.60 79.21 -3.07
CA PRO A 609 -27.86 78.47 -3.19
C PRO A 609 -28.36 78.27 -4.63
N ASP A 610 -27.77 78.95 -5.63
CA ASP A 610 -28.21 78.91 -7.04
C ASP A 610 -27.24 78.18 -8.00
N ALA A 611 -26.14 77.62 -7.51
CA ALA A 611 -25.33 76.70 -8.32
C ALA A 611 -26.05 75.35 -8.47
N PRO A 612 -25.90 74.59 -9.59
CA PRO A 612 -26.37 73.21 -9.66
C PRO A 612 -25.52 72.34 -8.72
N VAL A 613 -25.90 72.39 -7.45
CA VAL A 613 -25.51 71.48 -6.38
C VAL A 613 -26.04 70.11 -6.77
N ILE A 614 -25.28 69.03 -6.52
CA ILE A 614 -25.76 67.65 -6.76
C ILE A 614 -26.84 67.32 -5.72
N LEU A 615 -28.02 67.85 -6.00
CA LEU A 615 -29.33 67.62 -5.43
C LEU A 615 -29.98 66.63 -6.37
N ASP A 616 -29.87 65.30 -6.17
CA ASP A 616 -30.56 64.26 -6.97
C ASP A 616 -31.04 64.81 -8.34
N GLY A 617 -30.12 65.07 -9.28
CA GLY A 617 -30.23 66.18 -10.28
C GLY A 617 -31.50 66.21 -11.14
N ASP A 618 -32.26 65.12 -11.11
CA ASP A 618 -33.52 64.90 -11.83
C ASP A 618 -34.63 64.26 -10.96
N GLY A 619 -34.47 64.19 -9.64
CA GLY A 619 -35.43 63.56 -8.74
C GLY A 619 -35.46 62.02 -8.82
N SER A 620 -34.39 61.36 -9.28
CA SER A 620 -34.32 59.93 -9.57
C SER A 620 -33.89 59.04 -8.39
N TYR A 621 -33.31 59.60 -7.33
CA TYR A 621 -32.81 58.89 -6.16
C TYR A 621 -33.66 59.13 -4.91
N LYS A 622 -33.68 58.16 -3.99
CA LYS A 622 -34.23 58.31 -2.64
C LYS A 622 -33.17 57.93 -1.60
N LEU A 623 -33.10 58.72 -0.53
CA LEU A 623 -32.24 58.48 0.63
C LEU A 623 -33.13 58.34 1.86
N GLU A 624 -33.25 57.12 2.37
CA GLU A 624 -34.08 56.80 3.54
C GLU A 624 -33.17 56.20 4.60
N ASP A 625 -33.05 56.87 5.75
CA ASP A 625 -32.29 56.38 6.90
C ASP A 625 -30.85 55.93 6.56
N GLY A 626 -30.14 56.70 5.73
CA GLY A 626 -28.77 56.38 5.29
C GLY A 626 -28.66 55.39 4.13
N VAL A 627 -29.78 54.89 3.59
CA VAL A 627 -29.80 53.98 2.42
C VAL A 627 -30.19 54.74 1.15
N LEU A 628 -29.26 54.83 0.21
CA LEU A 628 -29.46 55.42 -1.11
C LEU A 628 -29.94 54.35 -2.11
N SER A 629 -31.03 54.64 -2.83
CA SER A 629 -31.61 53.78 -3.86
C SER A 629 -32.26 54.58 -4.99
N LEU A 630 -32.61 53.94 -6.10
CA LEU A 630 -33.34 54.58 -7.19
C LEU A 630 -34.85 54.59 -6.90
N LYS A 631 -35.56 55.63 -7.34
CA LYS A 631 -37.02 55.66 -7.32
C LYS A 631 -37.63 54.77 -8.41
N ASN A 632 -36.96 54.67 -9.56
CA ASN A 632 -37.33 53.80 -10.66
C ASN A 632 -36.11 53.03 -11.18
N TYR A 633 -36.18 51.69 -11.17
CA TYR A 633 -35.15 50.79 -11.68
C TYR A 633 -35.42 50.46 -13.15
N ALA A 634 -35.18 51.44 -14.02
CA ALA A 634 -35.38 51.33 -15.46
C ALA A 634 -34.28 52.07 -16.23
N ALA A 635 -34.15 51.79 -17.53
CA ALA A 635 -33.15 52.40 -18.41
C ALA A 635 -33.23 53.94 -18.46
N GLU A 636 -34.38 54.52 -18.13
CA GLU A 636 -34.60 55.97 -18.01
C GLU A 636 -33.73 56.63 -16.93
N SER A 637 -33.33 55.87 -15.91
CA SER A 637 -32.45 56.34 -14.84
C SER A 637 -30.98 56.34 -15.24
N ALA A 638 -30.61 55.86 -16.44
CA ALA A 638 -29.20 55.76 -16.86
C ALA A 638 -28.48 57.12 -16.86
N GLY A 639 -27.31 57.18 -16.22
CA GLY A 639 -26.46 58.37 -16.18
C GLY A 639 -26.87 59.45 -15.17
N LYS A 640 -27.96 59.24 -14.41
CA LYS A 640 -28.37 60.13 -13.31
C LYS A 640 -27.36 60.06 -12.16
N GLU A 641 -27.19 61.15 -11.42
CA GLU A 641 -26.14 61.27 -10.39
C GLU A 641 -26.67 61.82 -9.05
N ALA A 642 -26.10 61.34 -7.94
CA ALA A 642 -26.37 61.82 -6.59
C ALA A 642 -25.09 61.79 -5.71
N THR A 643 -25.00 62.69 -4.73
CA THR A 643 -23.91 62.73 -3.74
C THR A 643 -24.50 62.85 -2.34
N VAL A 644 -23.98 62.10 -1.38
CA VAL A 644 -24.44 62.06 0.02
C VAL A 644 -23.35 62.56 0.96
N VAL A 645 -23.75 63.24 2.03
CA VAL A 645 -22.91 63.64 3.17
C VAL A 645 -23.51 63.08 4.46
N ALA A 646 -22.66 62.87 5.46
CA ALA A 646 -23.08 62.52 6.81
C ALA A 646 -22.88 63.71 7.76
N TYR A 647 -23.73 63.79 8.76
CA TYR A 647 -23.66 64.76 9.85
C TYR A 647 -23.57 64.03 11.19
N VAL A 648 -22.82 64.58 12.13
CA VAL A 648 -22.79 64.11 13.52
C VAL A 648 -23.22 65.26 14.42
N ALA A 649 -24.40 65.13 15.01
CA ALA A 649 -24.90 66.04 16.02
C ALA A 649 -24.42 65.59 17.40
N VAL A 650 -23.69 66.46 18.10
CA VAL A 650 -23.32 66.28 19.51
C VAL A 650 -24.46 66.81 20.37
N LYS A 651 -25.04 65.95 21.20
CA LYS A 651 -26.19 66.26 22.04
C LYS A 651 -25.86 66.24 23.52
N ASP A 652 -26.63 67.02 24.27
CA ASP A 652 -26.79 66.91 25.72
C ASP A 652 -28.29 66.94 26.01
N GLY A 653 -28.86 65.76 26.24
CA GLY A 653 -30.31 65.56 26.20
C GLY A 653 -30.90 65.90 24.83
N ASP A 654 -31.91 66.77 24.80
CA ASP A 654 -32.58 67.22 23.56
C ASP A 654 -31.84 68.36 22.83
N ASN A 655 -30.82 68.94 23.47
CA ASN A 655 -30.09 70.09 22.92
C ASN A 655 -28.92 69.65 22.03
N THR A 656 -28.84 70.17 20.81
CA THR A 656 -27.65 70.03 19.96
C THR A 656 -26.61 71.09 20.35
N LEU A 657 -25.48 70.65 20.90
CA LEU A 657 -24.36 71.51 21.31
C LEU A 657 -23.51 71.95 20.12
N LYS A 658 -23.32 71.05 19.15
CA LYS A 658 -22.52 71.26 17.94
C LYS A 658 -22.83 70.21 16.89
N GLU A 659 -22.66 70.56 15.62
CA GLU A 659 -22.79 69.62 14.50
C GLU A 659 -21.52 69.59 13.65
N PHE A 660 -21.14 68.39 13.18
CA PHE A 660 -19.99 68.19 12.29
C PHE A 660 -20.43 67.58 10.97
N LYS A 661 -20.15 68.27 9.87
CA LYS A 661 -20.37 67.79 8.49
C LYS A 661 -19.18 66.96 8.02
N SER A 662 -19.43 65.78 7.45
CA SER A 662 -18.40 64.95 6.83
C SER A 662 -17.92 65.55 5.50
N THR A 663 -16.81 65.03 4.98
CA THR A 663 -16.51 65.17 3.54
C THR A 663 -17.61 64.49 2.72
N ALA A 664 -17.90 65.02 1.54
CA ALA A 664 -18.80 64.39 0.58
C ALA A 664 -18.34 62.96 0.24
N TYR A 665 -19.28 62.03 0.22
CA TYR A 665 -19.04 60.68 -0.27
C TYR A 665 -18.87 60.69 -1.80
N ALA A 666 -18.48 59.54 -2.36
CA ALA A 666 -18.32 59.41 -3.80
C ALA A 666 -19.62 59.76 -4.53
N LYS A 667 -19.48 60.42 -5.67
CA LYS A 667 -20.59 60.69 -6.58
C LYS A 667 -21.11 59.36 -7.14
N VAL A 668 -22.38 59.09 -6.92
CA VAL A 668 -23.07 57.86 -7.33
C VAL A 668 -23.76 58.07 -8.66
N THR A 669 -23.44 57.26 -9.66
CA THR A 669 -24.08 57.28 -10.99
C THR A 669 -24.96 56.05 -11.21
N ALA A 670 -26.12 56.22 -11.82
CA ALA A 670 -27.01 55.12 -12.18
C ALA A 670 -26.50 54.43 -13.45
N ALA A 671 -25.98 53.22 -13.28
CA ALA A 671 -25.30 52.47 -14.34
C ALA A 671 -26.08 51.21 -14.74
N ASN A 672 -25.74 50.65 -15.89
CA ASN A 672 -26.19 49.31 -16.26
C ASN A 672 -25.25 48.26 -15.66
N TYR A 673 -25.78 47.19 -15.09
CA TYR A 673 -24.99 46.03 -14.69
C TYR A 673 -25.14 44.89 -15.70
N THR A 674 -24.03 44.35 -16.18
CA THR A 674 -24.02 43.11 -16.97
C THR A 674 -23.45 41.98 -16.12
N ASP A 675 -24.15 40.84 -16.08
CA ASP A 675 -23.68 39.65 -15.38
C ASP A 675 -22.29 39.25 -15.89
N GLY A 676 -21.39 38.87 -14.97
CA GLY A 676 -20.06 38.42 -15.32
C GLY A 676 -20.11 37.07 -16.04
N THR A 677 -19.15 36.83 -16.94
CA THR A 677 -18.96 35.52 -17.58
C THR A 677 -17.54 35.05 -17.37
N VAL A 678 -17.37 33.83 -16.85
CA VAL A 678 -16.06 33.21 -16.61
C VAL A 678 -16.04 31.84 -17.29
N ASN A 679 -15.02 31.59 -18.09
CA ASN A 679 -14.80 30.31 -18.73
C ASN A 679 -13.63 29.62 -18.02
N LEU A 680 -13.93 28.56 -17.26
CA LEU A 680 -12.92 27.93 -16.44
C LEU A 680 -11.96 27.11 -17.30
N THR A 681 -10.67 27.38 -17.09
CA THR A 681 -9.60 26.54 -17.60
C THR A 681 -9.24 25.52 -16.51
N PRO A 682 -9.20 24.22 -16.84
CA PRO A 682 -8.83 23.22 -15.86
C PRO A 682 -7.34 23.31 -15.50
N VAL A 683 -7.00 22.98 -14.25
CA VAL A 683 -5.61 23.01 -13.75
C VAL A 683 -4.74 21.93 -14.41
N ALA A 684 -5.36 20.88 -14.95
CA ALA A 684 -4.73 19.76 -15.66
C ALA A 684 -5.63 19.30 -16.83
N PRO A 685 -5.14 18.51 -17.81
CA PRO A 685 -5.94 18.08 -18.96
C PRO A 685 -7.28 17.42 -18.56
N THR A 686 -8.38 17.85 -19.20
CA THR A 686 -9.76 17.40 -18.94
C THR A 686 -10.24 16.24 -19.80
N ASP A 687 -9.32 15.54 -20.47
CA ASP A 687 -9.67 14.30 -21.17
C ASP A 687 -9.98 13.23 -20.12
N VAL A 688 -11.25 13.09 -19.79
CA VAL A 688 -11.76 12.04 -18.91
C VAL A 688 -11.87 10.78 -19.75
N LEU A 689 -11.23 9.70 -19.31
CA LEU A 689 -11.40 8.40 -19.96
C LEU A 689 -12.77 7.83 -19.64
N TYR A 690 -13.42 7.24 -20.64
CA TYR A 690 -14.67 6.51 -20.47
C TYR A 690 -14.55 5.47 -19.35
N ASP A 691 -15.55 5.46 -18.47
CA ASP A 691 -15.73 4.43 -17.45
C ASP A 691 -17.21 4.06 -17.33
N GLY A 692 -17.55 2.86 -17.78
CA GLY A 692 -18.91 2.30 -17.69
C GLY A 692 -19.28 1.80 -16.30
N THR A 693 -18.33 1.71 -15.38
CA THR A 693 -18.50 1.05 -14.07
C THR A 693 -18.79 2.03 -12.94
N LYS A 694 -18.24 3.25 -13.03
CA LYS A 694 -18.33 4.24 -11.96
C LYS A 694 -18.46 5.66 -12.50
N VAL A 695 -18.89 6.54 -11.62
CA VAL A 695 -18.89 7.98 -11.84
C VAL A 695 -17.44 8.48 -11.73
N THR A 696 -17.06 9.39 -12.61
CA THR A 696 -15.72 9.99 -12.65
C THR A 696 -15.80 11.49 -12.45
N SER A 697 -14.88 12.07 -11.69
CA SER A 697 -14.80 13.51 -11.49
C SER A 697 -13.53 14.07 -12.10
N THR A 698 -13.59 15.30 -12.62
CA THR A 698 -12.40 16.03 -13.07
C THR A 698 -11.53 16.44 -11.88
N SER A 699 -10.29 16.83 -12.17
CA SER A 699 -9.52 17.66 -11.23
C SER A 699 -10.23 18.97 -10.94
N ALA A 700 -9.84 19.61 -9.83
CA ALA A 700 -10.35 20.93 -9.48
C ALA A 700 -9.97 21.97 -10.53
N TYR A 701 -10.88 22.90 -10.80
CA TYR A 701 -10.66 24.03 -11.71
C TYR A 701 -9.90 25.17 -11.02
N ALA A 702 -9.17 25.96 -11.82
CA ALA A 702 -8.53 27.17 -11.33
C ALA A 702 -9.58 28.24 -11.07
N LEU A 703 -9.65 28.77 -9.85
CA LEU A 703 -10.70 29.71 -9.43
C LEU A 703 -10.25 31.18 -9.43
N THR A 704 -9.03 31.49 -9.88
CA THR A 704 -8.47 32.85 -9.82
C THR A 704 -9.37 33.89 -10.48
N GLU A 705 -9.90 33.60 -11.67
CA GLU A 705 -10.83 34.50 -12.37
C GLU A 705 -12.17 34.65 -11.65
N LEU A 706 -12.62 33.61 -10.93
CA LEU A 706 -13.82 33.67 -10.10
C LEU A 706 -13.61 34.49 -8.84
N TYR A 707 -12.43 34.44 -8.20
CA TYR A 707 -12.10 35.30 -7.07
C TYR A 707 -12.10 36.77 -7.47
N THR A 708 -11.47 37.10 -8.60
CA THR A 708 -11.49 38.46 -9.16
C THR A 708 -12.92 38.87 -9.52
N SER A 709 -13.68 37.99 -10.17
CA SER A 709 -15.06 38.26 -10.57
C SER A 709 -15.99 38.41 -9.37
N ALA A 710 -15.81 37.67 -8.27
CA ALA A 710 -16.58 37.79 -7.04
C ALA A 710 -16.22 39.05 -6.26
N GLY A 711 -14.95 39.47 -6.29
CA GLY A 711 -14.42 40.68 -5.67
C GLY A 711 -13.19 40.40 -4.79
N SER A 712 -13.16 39.24 -4.15
CA SER A 712 -11.98 38.69 -3.49
C SER A 712 -12.15 37.19 -3.32
N LYS A 713 -11.08 36.52 -2.87
CA LYS A 713 -11.12 35.11 -2.49
C LYS A 713 -12.08 34.88 -1.31
N ASP A 714 -11.99 35.68 -0.26
CA ASP A 714 -12.80 35.53 0.95
C ASP A 714 -14.30 35.71 0.65
N ILE A 715 -14.64 36.64 -0.24
CA ILE A 715 -16.03 36.85 -0.69
C ILE A 715 -16.53 35.60 -1.42
N TYR A 716 -15.74 35.04 -2.35
CA TYR A 716 -16.12 33.85 -3.10
C TYR A 716 -16.30 32.62 -2.20
N GLU A 717 -15.36 32.38 -1.27
CA GLU A 717 -15.40 31.23 -0.36
C GLU A 717 -16.56 31.34 0.65
N ALA A 718 -17.04 32.55 0.94
CA ALA A 718 -18.18 32.79 1.82
C ALA A 718 -19.56 32.67 1.14
N ILE A 719 -19.63 32.51 -0.19
CA ILE A 719 -20.91 32.40 -0.91
C ILE A 719 -21.60 31.09 -0.48
N PRO A 720 -22.85 31.13 0.00
CA PRO A 720 -23.61 29.93 0.34
C PRO A 720 -23.85 29.02 -0.87
N VAL A 721 -23.76 27.70 -0.67
CA VAL A 721 -23.86 26.70 -1.75
C VAL A 721 -25.22 26.75 -2.48
N ASP A 722 -26.32 27.17 -1.82
CA ASP A 722 -27.63 27.34 -2.45
C ASP A 722 -27.67 28.46 -3.52
N LYS A 723 -26.63 29.30 -3.58
CA LYS A 723 -26.44 30.33 -4.61
C LYS A 723 -25.74 29.82 -5.86
N PHE A 724 -25.37 28.54 -5.89
CA PHE A 724 -24.77 27.87 -7.03
C PHE A 724 -25.85 27.06 -7.74
N THR A 725 -26.15 27.40 -8.99
CA THR A 725 -27.15 26.71 -9.82
C THR A 725 -26.46 26.04 -11.00
N PRO A 726 -26.05 24.77 -10.87
CA PRO A 726 -25.45 24.03 -11.98
C PRO A 726 -26.51 23.61 -13.01
N THR A 727 -26.15 23.64 -14.29
CA THR A 727 -26.93 23.13 -15.41
C THR A 727 -26.12 22.06 -16.12
N ALA A 728 -26.65 20.83 -16.13
CA ALA A 728 -25.97 19.68 -16.69
C ALA A 728 -26.05 19.64 -18.23
N ASP A 729 -24.99 19.19 -18.88
CA ASP A 729 -24.99 18.78 -20.28
C ASP A 729 -25.01 17.25 -20.37
N LYS A 730 -26.16 16.68 -20.75
CA LYS A 730 -26.38 15.23 -20.81
C LYS A 730 -25.95 14.47 -19.54
N GLY A 731 -26.16 15.10 -18.38
CA GLY A 731 -25.82 14.53 -17.06
C GLY A 731 -24.43 14.90 -16.54
N VAL A 732 -23.53 15.43 -17.37
CA VAL A 732 -22.25 16.00 -16.93
C VAL A 732 -22.52 17.34 -16.25
N THR A 733 -22.11 17.52 -15.00
CA THR A 733 -22.49 18.68 -14.19
C THR A 733 -21.39 19.13 -13.25
N PHE A 734 -21.41 20.41 -12.86
CA PHE A 734 -20.55 20.90 -11.78
C PHE A 734 -20.93 20.30 -10.44
N VAL A 735 -19.91 20.08 -9.61
CA VAL A 735 -20.02 19.73 -8.20
C VAL A 735 -19.24 20.76 -7.40
N ILE A 736 -19.89 21.27 -6.36
CA ILE A 736 -19.37 22.28 -5.45
C ILE A 736 -18.85 21.56 -4.20
N GLY A 737 -17.54 21.68 -3.95
CA GLY A 737 -16.86 21.12 -2.78
C GLY A 737 -16.65 22.16 -1.67
N GLU A 738 -15.80 21.81 -0.70
CA GLU A 738 -15.41 22.73 0.37
C GLU A 738 -14.81 24.03 -0.18
N LYS A 739 -15.12 25.15 0.48
CA LYS A 739 -14.71 26.50 0.06
C LYS A 739 -15.07 26.80 -1.41
N ASN A 740 -16.18 26.25 -1.87
CA ASN A 740 -16.70 26.42 -3.22
C ASN A 740 -15.72 25.95 -4.32
N ALA A 741 -14.90 24.94 -4.03
CA ALA A 741 -14.07 24.26 -5.02
C ALA A 741 -14.94 23.65 -6.12
N LEU A 742 -14.62 23.92 -7.39
CA LEU A 742 -15.40 23.43 -8.53
C LEU A 742 -14.71 22.24 -9.19
N THR A 743 -15.47 21.14 -9.30
CA THR A 743 -15.13 19.96 -10.11
C THR A 743 -16.29 19.65 -11.04
N ILE A 744 -16.09 18.78 -12.03
CA ILE A 744 -17.17 18.29 -12.88
C ILE A 744 -17.33 16.79 -12.67
N ASN A 745 -18.57 16.38 -12.45
CA ASN A 745 -18.99 15.02 -12.32
C ASN A 745 -19.48 14.49 -13.67
N VAL A 746 -18.85 13.42 -14.14
CA VAL A 746 -19.19 12.68 -15.36
C VAL A 746 -19.85 11.37 -14.95
N PRO A 747 -21.15 11.17 -15.24
CA PRO A 747 -21.86 9.94 -14.91
C PRO A 747 -21.22 8.68 -15.51
N LYS A 748 -21.45 7.53 -14.88
CA LYS A 748 -20.99 6.23 -15.40
C LYS A 748 -21.54 5.99 -16.82
N GLY A 749 -20.69 5.51 -17.71
CA GLY A 749 -21.08 5.17 -19.09
C GLY A 749 -21.35 6.38 -20.00
N THR A 750 -20.92 7.59 -19.63
CA THR A 750 -21.04 8.78 -20.48
C THR A 750 -20.30 8.54 -21.81
N ALA A 751 -20.98 8.65 -22.94
CA ALA A 751 -20.40 8.40 -24.25
C ALA A 751 -19.25 9.35 -24.57
N ALA A 752 -18.29 8.91 -25.39
CA ALA A 752 -17.20 9.77 -25.83
C ALA A 752 -17.74 11.00 -26.61
N GLY A 753 -17.19 12.17 -26.32
CA GLY A 753 -17.66 13.44 -26.86
C GLY A 753 -17.20 14.64 -26.03
N THR A 754 -17.55 15.84 -26.48
CA THR A 754 -17.32 17.08 -25.73
C THR A 754 -18.61 17.54 -25.08
N TYR A 755 -18.52 17.92 -23.81
CA TYR A 755 -19.62 18.36 -22.97
C TYR A 755 -19.32 19.75 -22.41
N SER A 756 -20.35 20.59 -22.32
CA SER A 756 -20.24 21.99 -21.89
C SER A 756 -21.23 22.31 -20.77
N PRO A 757 -21.01 21.78 -19.55
CA PRO A 757 -21.84 22.15 -18.40
C PRO A 757 -21.68 23.63 -18.07
N THR A 758 -22.71 24.21 -17.48
CA THR A 758 -22.70 25.60 -17.02
C THR A 758 -23.10 25.69 -15.56
N LEU A 759 -22.71 26.79 -14.91
CA LEU A 759 -22.98 27.05 -13.51
C LEU A 759 -23.28 28.54 -13.34
N LYS A 760 -24.37 28.87 -12.68
CA LYS A 760 -24.70 30.24 -12.30
C LYS A 760 -24.38 30.45 -10.82
N ILE A 761 -23.64 31.50 -10.48
CA ILE A 761 -23.27 31.85 -9.11
C ILE A 761 -23.89 33.21 -8.77
N GLN A 762 -24.76 33.25 -7.77
CA GLN A 762 -25.31 34.48 -7.24
C GLN A 762 -24.45 34.97 -6.06
N VAL A 763 -23.63 36.00 -6.28
CA VAL A 763 -22.69 36.52 -5.28
C VAL A 763 -23.43 37.35 -4.23
N ASP A 764 -24.34 38.20 -4.68
CA ASP A 764 -25.22 39.01 -3.83
C ASP A 764 -26.56 39.25 -4.54
N ALA A 765 -27.37 40.18 -4.03
CA ALA A 765 -28.69 40.48 -4.60
C ALA A 765 -28.64 41.13 -6.00
N VAL A 766 -27.47 41.60 -6.43
CA VAL A 766 -27.22 42.32 -7.69
C VAL A 766 -26.30 41.50 -8.61
N LYS A 767 -25.20 40.97 -8.05
CA LYS A 767 -24.05 40.43 -8.77
C LYS A 767 -24.21 38.95 -9.05
N VAL A 768 -24.09 38.59 -10.33
CA VAL A 768 -24.22 37.21 -10.83
C VAL A 768 -23.05 36.90 -11.75
N ILE A 769 -22.51 35.69 -11.62
CA ILE A 769 -21.44 35.16 -12.48
C ILE A 769 -21.95 33.92 -13.19
N ASN A 770 -21.90 33.92 -14.51
CA ASN A 770 -22.16 32.75 -15.35
C ASN A 770 -20.84 32.07 -15.66
N VAL A 771 -20.76 30.77 -15.36
CA VAL A 771 -19.56 29.96 -15.46
C VAL A 771 -19.78 28.87 -16.49
N SER A 772 -18.81 28.67 -17.37
CA SER A 772 -18.80 27.54 -18.29
C SER A 772 -17.47 26.79 -18.23
N ALA A 773 -17.51 25.50 -18.56
CA ALA A 773 -16.32 24.67 -18.71
C ALA A 773 -16.52 23.68 -19.87
N SER A 774 -15.43 23.16 -20.41
CA SER A 774 -15.44 22.15 -21.46
C SER A 774 -14.73 20.88 -20.99
N VAL A 775 -15.44 19.76 -21.04
CA VAL A 775 -14.92 18.43 -20.68
C VAL A 775 -15.01 17.51 -21.89
N LYS A 776 -13.93 16.79 -22.17
CA LYS A 776 -13.88 15.81 -23.24
C LYS A 776 -13.83 14.42 -22.64
N VAL A 777 -14.76 13.56 -23.04
CA VAL A 777 -14.75 12.13 -22.70
C VAL A 777 -14.18 11.36 -23.88
N SER A 778 -13.16 10.54 -23.64
CA SER A 778 -12.47 9.76 -24.68
C SER A 778 -12.50 8.27 -24.34
N TYR A 779 -12.69 7.42 -25.36
CA TYR A 779 -12.47 5.98 -25.21
C TYR A 779 -10.97 5.67 -25.08
N GLN A 780 -10.64 4.59 -24.38
CA GLN A 780 -9.26 4.12 -24.34
C GLN A 780 -8.90 3.40 -25.65
N ASP A 781 -7.68 3.61 -26.14
CA ASP A 781 -7.17 2.93 -27.34
C ASP A 781 -6.64 1.53 -26.99
N ILE A 782 -7.56 0.60 -26.70
CA ILE A 782 -7.24 -0.79 -26.39
C ILE A 782 -7.39 -1.64 -27.66
N LYS A 783 -6.32 -2.32 -28.05
CA LYS A 783 -6.30 -3.20 -29.23
C LYS A 783 -5.54 -4.50 -28.97
N VAL A 784 -6.04 -5.57 -29.58
CA VAL A 784 -5.36 -6.87 -29.61
C VAL A 784 -4.27 -6.89 -30.68
N VAL A 785 -3.24 -7.69 -30.47
CA VAL A 785 -2.09 -7.81 -31.36
C VAL A 785 -1.99 -9.25 -31.83
N ILE A 786 -2.04 -9.46 -33.15
CA ILE A 786 -1.92 -10.77 -33.77
C ILE A 786 -0.58 -11.41 -33.37
N ASP A 787 -0.61 -12.69 -32.99
CA ASP A 787 0.60 -13.47 -32.80
C ASP A 787 1.20 -13.88 -34.14
N GLY A 788 2.26 -13.18 -34.54
CA GLY A 788 2.99 -13.45 -35.78
C GLY A 788 3.70 -14.81 -35.83
N ASN A 789 3.85 -15.51 -34.70
CA ASN A 789 4.37 -16.88 -34.69
C ASN A 789 3.31 -17.90 -35.11
N ILE A 790 2.03 -17.55 -34.96
CA ILE A 790 0.88 -18.41 -35.19
C ILE A 790 0.21 -18.06 -36.53
N VAL A 791 0.13 -16.76 -36.83
CA VAL A 791 -0.45 -16.21 -38.05
C VAL A 791 0.66 -15.69 -38.95
N SER A 792 0.81 -16.30 -40.13
CA SER A 792 1.81 -15.90 -41.13
C SER A 792 1.12 -15.25 -42.33
N ALA A 793 1.64 -14.11 -42.79
CA ALA A 793 1.04 -13.33 -43.88
C ALA A 793 -0.47 -13.02 -43.72
N GLY A 794 -0.93 -12.82 -42.46
CA GLY A 794 -2.33 -12.51 -42.15
C GLY A 794 -3.29 -13.71 -42.18
N ALA A 795 -2.76 -14.93 -42.30
CA ALA A 795 -3.55 -16.15 -42.30
C ALA A 795 -2.98 -17.25 -41.38
N MET A 796 -3.87 -18.11 -40.89
CA MET A 796 -3.52 -19.31 -40.12
C MET A 796 -4.18 -20.54 -40.76
N THR A 797 -3.46 -21.65 -40.86
CA THR A 797 -4.03 -22.93 -41.28
C THR A 797 -4.34 -23.81 -40.08
N LEU A 798 -5.61 -24.19 -39.91
CA LEU A 798 -6.06 -25.06 -38.83
C LEU A 798 -5.95 -26.53 -39.19
N LYS A 799 -5.54 -27.33 -38.21
CA LYS A 799 -5.52 -28.79 -38.29
C LYS A 799 -6.87 -29.37 -37.84
N PRO A 800 -7.27 -30.53 -38.37
CA PRO A 800 -8.52 -31.18 -37.98
C PRO A 800 -8.51 -31.64 -36.52
N THR A 801 -9.68 -31.55 -35.88
CA THR A 801 -9.98 -32.09 -34.56
C THR A 801 -10.88 -33.32 -34.68
N TYR A 802 -10.71 -34.28 -33.76
CA TYR A 802 -11.39 -35.58 -33.78
C TYR A 802 -12.25 -35.75 -32.54
N GLN A 803 -13.50 -36.18 -32.73
CA GLN A 803 -14.30 -36.76 -31.67
C GLN A 803 -13.96 -38.24 -31.53
N GLY A 804 -13.77 -38.73 -30.31
CA GLY A 804 -13.18 -40.06 -30.05
C GLY A 804 -11.65 -39.98 -29.96
N SER A 805 -10.93 -40.83 -30.69
CA SER A 805 -9.46 -40.78 -30.78
C SER A 805 -9.00 -40.54 -32.21
N TYR A 806 -7.77 -40.04 -32.38
CA TYR A 806 -7.14 -39.87 -33.70
C TYR A 806 -7.11 -41.18 -34.50
N GLU A 807 -6.88 -42.31 -33.83
CA GLU A 807 -6.87 -43.64 -34.45
C GLU A 807 -8.28 -44.17 -34.73
N LYS A 808 -9.27 -43.79 -33.92
CA LYS A 808 -10.65 -44.29 -33.98
C LYS A 808 -11.68 -43.15 -33.85
N PRO A 809 -11.85 -42.31 -34.88
CA PRO A 809 -12.72 -41.15 -34.82
C PRO A 809 -14.19 -41.52 -35.01
N THR A 810 -15.07 -40.73 -34.41
CA THR A 810 -16.52 -40.75 -34.60
C THR A 810 -17.04 -39.54 -35.37
N SER A 811 -16.28 -38.43 -35.40
CA SER A 811 -16.52 -37.24 -36.21
C SER A 811 -15.22 -36.45 -36.39
N VAL A 812 -15.12 -35.71 -37.48
CA VAL A 812 -14.03 -34.75 -37.75
C VAL A 812 -14.60 -33.34 -37.92
N GLY A 813 -13.84 -32.34 -37.45
CA GLY A 813 -14.11 -30.92 -37.65
C GLY A 813 -12.84 -30.10 -37.43
N PHE A 814 -12.99 -28.81 -37.16
CA PHE A 814 -11.90 -27.93 -36.77
C PHE A 814 -12.34 -27.12 -35.56
N THR A 815 -11.42 -26.88 -34.63
CA THR A 815 -11.67 -26.07 -33.45
C THR A 815 -10.46 -25.20 -33.18
N LEU A 816 -10.70 -23.92 -32.88
CA LEU A 816 -9.65 -22.99 -32.48
C LEU A 816 -10.16 -22.12 -31.33
N ASP A 817 -9.36 -22.01 -30.27
CA ASP A 817 -9.55 -20.93 -29.29
C ASP A 817 -8.99 -19.64 -29.89
N LEU A 818 -9.87 -18.77 -30.34
CA LEU A 818 -9.56 -17.50 -30.99
C LEU A 818 -8.74 -16.56 -30.09
N ALA A 819 -8.79 -16.73 -28.76
CA ALA A 819 -7.94 -15.98 -27.85
C ALA A 819 -6.44 -16.22 -28.14
N THR A 820 -6.08 -17.42 -28.62
CA THR A 820 -4.68 -17.76 -28.94
C THR A 820 -4.19 -17.12 -30.22
N LEU A 821 -5.05 -16.46 -31.01
CA LEU A 821 -4.61 -15.68 -32.18
C LEU A 821 -3.87 -14.40 -31.80
N TYR A 822 -3.98 -13.96 -30.55
CA TYR A 822 -3.44 -12.68 -30.11
C TYR A 822 -2.52 -12.85 -28.90
N THR A 823 -1.35 -12.22 -28.94
CA THR A 823 -0.33 -12.33 -27.87
C THR A 823 -0.77 -11.69 -26.55
N ASN A 824 -1.73 -10.75 -26.62
CA ASN A 824 -2.14 -9.91 -25.49
C ASN A 824 -3.64 -9.99 -25.19
N TYR A 825 -4.37 -10.99 -25.71
CA TYR A 825 -5.84 -11.05 -25.59
C TYR A 825 -6.32 -10.93 -24.15
N ALA A 826 -5.82 -11.78 -23.25
CA ALA A 826 -6.27 -11.82 -21.85
C ALA A 826 -6.01 -10.49 -21.13
N THR A 827 -4.84 -9.88 -21.34
CA THR A 827 -4.47 -8.59 -20.77
C THR A 827 -5.39 -7.47 -21.25
N GLN A 828 -5.66 -7.40 -22.56
CA GLN A 828 -6.52 -6.36 -23.12
C GLN A 828 -7.99 -6.56 -22.76
N LEU A 829 -8.46 -7.82 -22.71
CA LEU A 829 -9.80 -8.15 -22.24
C LEU A 829 -10.00 -7.71 -20.78
N ALA A 830 -9.04 -7.97 -19.91
CA ALA A 830 -9.08 -7.51 -18.53
C ALA A 830 -9.06 -5.97 -18.43
N ALA A 831 -8.20 -5.31 -19.23
CA ALA A 831 -8.09 -3.85 -19.25
C ALA A 831 -9.39 -3.17 -19.69
N VAL A 832 -10.04 -3.66 -20.76
CA VAL A 832 -11.30 -3.07 -21.24
C VAL A 832 -12.47 -3.39 -20.29
N LYS A 833 -12.52 -4.60 -19.72
CA LYS A 833 -13.56 -4.96 -18.74
C LYS A 833 -13.50 -4.12 -17.47
N LYS A 834 -12.29 -3.72 -17.04
CA LYS A 834 -12.10 -2.84 -15.88
C LYS A 834 -12.83 -1.50 -16.03
N VAL A 835 -13.06 -1.04 -17.26
CA VAL A 835 -13.78 0.21 -17.55
C VAL A 835 -15.16 -0.02 -18.19
N GLY A 836 -15.71 -1.24 -18.06
CA GLY A 836 -17.06 -1.56 -18.52
C GLY A 836 -17.20 -1.70 -20.03
N GLY A 837 -16.11 -1.95 -20.75
CA GLY A 837 -16.15 -2.38 -22.15
C GLY A 837 -15.84 -3.88 -22.30
N ASP A 838 -15.75 -4.36 -23.55
CA ASP A 838 -15.46 -5.76 -23.88
C ASP A 838 -14.65 -5.88 -25.18
N ILE A 839 -14.17 -7.10 -25.48
CA ILE A 839 -13.60 -7.46 -26.79
C ILE A 839 -14.49 -8.50 -27.43
N THR A 840 -15.11 -8.15 -28.55
CA THR A 840 -15.97 -9.07 -29.31
C THR A 840 -15.16 -9.80 -30.38
N LEU A 841 -15.36 -11.11 -30.49
CA LEU A 841 -14.82 -11.97 -31.54
C LEU A 841 -15.95 -12.49 -32.40
N THR A 842 -15.95 -12.13 -33.68
CA THR A 842 -17.06 -12.43 -34.60
C THR A 842 -16.56 -12.91 -35.96
N LEU A 843 -17.42 -13.60 -36.71
CA LEU A 843 -17.18 -13.85 -38.12
C LEU A 843 -17.51 -12.57 -38.90
N LYS A 844 -16.64 -12.20 -39.85
CA LYS A 844 -16.90 -11.07 -40.74
C LYS A 844 -18.19 -11.26 -41.54
N ASP A 845 -18.34 -12.45 -42.10
CA ASP A 845 -19.49 -12.89 -42.88
C ASP A 845 -19.95 -14.25 -42.36
N ALA A 846 -21.24 -14.57 -42.50
CA ALA A 846 -21.75 -15.89 -42.14
C ALA A 846 -21.13 -16.96 -43.06
N VAL A 847 -20.63 -18.04 -42.45
CA VAL A 847 -20.06 -19.20 -43.15
C VAL A 847 -20.76 -20.46 -42.69
N LYS A 848 -21.34 -21.23 -43.62
CA LYS A 848 -22.06 -22.46 -43.32
C LYS A 848 -21.14 -23.48 -42.62
N GLY A 849 -21.63 -24.05 -41.52
CA GLY A 849 -20.87 -25.02 -40.72
C GLY A 849 -19.77 -24.41 -39.85
N ALA A 850 -19.57 -23.08 -39.87
CA ALA A 850 -18.67 -22.37 -38.96
C ALA A 850 -19.47 -21.53 -37.95
N SER A 851 -19.07 -21.59 -36.69
CA SER A 851 -19.70 -20.81 -35.61
C SER A 851 -18.67 -20.41 -34.56
N ILE A 852 -18.94 -19.29 -33.88
CA ILE A 852 -18.14 -18.82 -32.75
C ILE A 852 -19.03 -18.84 -31.50
N ASN A 853 -18.58 -19.52 -30.45
CA ASN A 853 -19.20 -19.48 -29.14
C ASN A 853 -18.16 -19.06 -28.09
N GLY A 854 -18.33 -17.88 -27.52
CA GLY A 854 -17.31 -17.24 -26.69
C GLY A 854 -16.04 -16.98 -27.50
N THR A 855 -14.94 -17.61 -27.12
CA THR A 855 -13.67 -17.56 -27.88
C THR A 855 -13.47 -18.75 -28.80
N THR A 856 -14.38 -19.73 -28.82
CA THR A 856 -14.15 -20.96 -29.59
C THR A 856 -14.78 -20.88 -30.97
N LEU A 857 -13.94 -20.89 -32.02
CA LEU A 857 -14.36 -21.17 -33.38
C LEU A 857 -14.53 -22.68 -33.56
N THR A 858 -15.67 -23.11 -34.08
CA THR A 858 -15.92 -24.49 -34.49
C THR A 858 -16.32 -24.53 -35.95
N VAL A 859 -15.69 -25.40 -36.73
CA VAL A 859 -16.12 -25.77 -38.09
C VAL A 859 -16.47 -27.25 -38.11
N ASP A 860 -17.73 -27.58 -38.38
CA ASP A 860 -18.22 -28.95 -38.36
C ASP A 860 -18.42 -29.53 -39.77
N LYS A 861 -18.83 -30.80 -39.83
CA LYS A 861 -19.02 -31.56 -41.07
C LYS A 861 -20.11 -31.04 -42.01
N THR A 862 -20.88 -30.02 -41.60
CA THR A 862 -21.85 -29.33 -42.46
C THR A 862 -21.23 -28.19 -43.27
N TYR A 863 -19.96 -27.86 -43.01
CA TYR A 863 -19.15 -27.00 -43.87
C TYR A 863 -19.15 -27.52 -45.30
N ASN A 864 -19.10 -26.62 -46.28
CA ASN A 864 -19.07 -27.00 -47.69
C ASN A 864 -18.16 -26.08 -48.48
N ALA A 865 -16.92 -26.53 -48.72
CA ALA A 865 -15.92 -25.81 -49.51
C ALA A 865 -16.36 -25.48 -50.95
N HIS A 866 -17.38 -26.16 -51.47
CA HIS A 866 -17.86 -26.04 -52.86
C HIS A 866 -19.23 -25.34 -52.98
N ALA A 867 -19.72 -24.67 -51.92
CA ALA A 867 -20.92 -23.86 -52.06
C ALA A 867 -20.64 -22.66 -52.98
N ASP A 868 -21.56 -22.35 -53.91
CA ASP A 868 -21.41 -21.27 -54.89
C ASP A 868 -21.24 -19.88 -54.23
N ASP A 869 -21.63 -19.74 -52.96
CA ASP A 869 -21.64 -18.53 -52.15
C ASP A 869 -20.74 -18.59 -50.90
N ILE A 870 -19.75 -19.49 -50.86
CA ILE A 870 -18.92 -19.63 -49.65
C ILE A 870 -18.04 -18.42 -49.38
N ASN A 871 -18.28 -17.77 -48.23
CA ASN A 871 -17.40 -16.73 -47.71
C ASN A 871 -16.14 -17.32 -47.07
N PRO A 872 -14.98 -16.64 -47.15
CA PRO A 872 -13.80 -17.04 -46.40
C PRO A 872 -14.06 -16.92 -44.89
N ILE A 873 -13.47 -17.83 -44.10
CA ILE A 873 -13.52 -17.72 -42.64
C ILE A 873 -12.58 -16.59 -42.22
N VAL A 874 -13.15 -15.43 -41.87
CA VAL A 874 -12.42 -14.26 -41.38
C VAL A 874 -12.93 -13.90 -39.99
N ILE A 875 -12.01 -13.87 -39.02
CA ILE A 875 -12.28 -13.52 -37.63
C ILE A 875 -12.03 -12.03 -37.44
N VAL A 876 -12.96 -11.37 -36.79
CA VAL A 876 -12.92 -9.93 -36.49
C VAL A 876 -12.91 -9.75 -34.98
N ALA A 877 -11.82 -9.19 -34.46
CA ALA A 877 -11.72 -8.72 -33.08
C ALA A 877 -11.97 -7.21 -33.03
N LYS A 878 -12.84 -6.76 -32.13
CA LYS A 878 -13.16 -5.34 -31.91
C LYS A 878 -13.32 -5.03 -30.44
N THR A 879 -12.82 -3.88 -30.02
CA THR A 879 -13.06 -3.32 -28.68
C THR A 879 -14.37 -2.54 -28.68
N VAL A 880 -15.22 -2.81 -27.69
CA VAL A 880 -16.53 -2.18 -27.53
C VAL A 880 -16.66 -1.51 -26.17
N TYR A 881 -17.28 -0.32 -26.14
CA TYR A 881 -17.60 0.43 -24.92
C TYR A 881 -19.10 0.71 -24.90
N GLY A 882 -19.86 -0.12 -24.18
CA GLY A 882 -21.32 -0.13 -24.31
C GLY A 882 -21.74 -0.55 -25.74
N GLU A 883 -22.55 0.27 -26.41
CA GLU A 883 -22.97 0.04 -27.80
C GLU A 883 -21.98 0.59 -28.84
N ALA A 884 -20.96 1.36 -28.40
CA ALA A 884 -20.01 1.98 -29.31
C ALA A 884 -18.85 1.03 -29.64
N THR A 885 -18.53 0.92 -30.93
CA THR A 885 -17.34 0.21 -31.45
C THR A 885 -16.26 1.20 -31.84
N LEU A 886 -15.00 0.91 -31.47
CA LEU A 886 -13.87 1.72 -31.89
C LEU A 886 -13.31 1.21 -33.22
N ASP A 887 -13.54 1.91 -34.32
CA ASP A 887 -13.15 1.42 -35.66
C ASP A 887 -11.64 1.13 -35.78
N ASN A 888 -10.79 1.95 -35.13
CA ASN A 888 -9.33 1.78 -35.12
C ASN A 888 -8.86 0.54 -34.33
N SER A 889 -9.74 -0.11 -33.56
CA SER A 889 -9.45 -1.33 -32.79
C SER A 889 -9.72 -2.62 -33.57
N THR A 890 -10.25 -2.50 -34.80
CA THR A 890 -10.64 -3.65 -35.61
C THR A 890 -9.42 -4.40 -36.13
N VAL A 891 -9.35 -5.69 -35.82
CA VAL A 891 -8.30 -6.60 -36.29
C VAL A 891 -8.94 -7.79 -36.99
N GLU A 892 -8.60 -8.01 -38.26
CA GLU A 892 -9.10 -9.12 -39.07
C GLU A 892 -8.01 -10.20 -39.25
N THR A 893 -8.39 -11.48 -39.08
CA THR A 893 -7.51 -12.64 -39.28
C THR A 893 -8.18 -13.68 -40.16
N LYS A 894 -7.53 -14.10 -41.24
CA LYS A 894 -8.04 -15.16 -42.14
C LYS A 894 -7.70 -16.55 -41.61
N ILE A 895 -8.66 -17.46 -41.64
CA ILE A 895 -8.49 -18.86 -41.25
C ILE A 895 -8.64 -19.76 -42.47
N ASN A 896 -7.60 -20.54 -42.77
CA ASN A 896 -7.61 -21.61 -43.75
C ASN A 896 -7.76 -22.96 -43.03
N LEU A 897 -8.41 -23.92 -43.68
CA LEU A 897 -8.55 -25.28 -43.16
C LEU A 897 -7.57 -26.21 -43.88
N THR A 898 -7.02 -27.18 -43.17
CA THR A 898 -6.25 -28.27 -43.79
C THR A 898 -7.18 -29.08 -44.69
N GLU A 899 -6.75 -29.41 -45.90
CA GLU A 899 -7.51 -30.27 -46.80
C GLU A 899 -7.57 -31.70 -46.23
N ILE A 900 -8.78 -32.21 -45.99
CA ILE A 900 -9.01 -33.53 -45.36
C ILE A 900 -9.89 -34.45 -46.21
N SER A 901 -10.09 -34.13 -47.48
CA SER A 901 -10.87 -34.90 -48.44
C SER A 901 -10.30 -36.28 -48.77
N GLY A 902 -9.03 -36.52 -48.44
CA GLY A 902 -8.35 -37.80 -48.69
C GLY A 902 -8.02 -38.04 -50.17
N THR A 903 -7.72 -39.29 -50.49
CA THR A 903 -7.19 -39.70 -51.81
C THR A 903 -8.07 -40.78 -52.42
N TRP A 904 -8.37 -40.62 -53.70
CA TRP A 904 -9.08 -41.61 -54.50
C TRP A 904 -8.09 -42.40 -55.37
N ALA A 905 -8.21 -43.72 -55.36
CA ALA A 905 -7.37 -44.60 -56.16
C ALA A 905 -8.22 -45.61 -56.95
N PHE A 906 -7.76 -45.93 -58.15
CA PHE A 906 -8.39 -46.91 -59.02
C PHE A 906 -7.32 -47.74 -59.74
N THR A 907 -7.16 -49.01 -59.35
CA THR A 907 -6.07 -49.85 -59.89
C THR A 907 -6.41 -50.43 -61.26
N ILE A 908 -7.66 -50.83 -61.50
CA ILE A 908 -8.11 -51.38 -62.79
C ILE A 908 -9.32 -50.57 -63.27
N LYS A 909 -9.13 -49.75 -64.32
CA LYS A 909 -10.16 -48.85 -64.86
C LYS A 909 -10.92 -49.45 -66.05
N SER A 910 -10.99 -50.77 -66.12
CA SER A 910 -11.67 -51.48 -67.19
C SER A 910 -12.42 -52.73 -66.73
N ALA A 911 -13.50 -53.04 -67.41
CA ALA A 911 -14.20 -54.31 -67.28
C ALA A 911 -14.68 -54.81 -68.64
N ALA A 912 -14.76 -56.13 -68.79
CA ALA A 912 -15.12 -56.77 -70.04
C ALA A 912 -16.23 -57.82 -69.85
N PHE A 913 -17.23 -57.77 -70.72
CA PHE A 913 -18.18 -58.86 -70.92
C PHE A 913 -17.85 -59.60 -72.21
N GLY A 914 -17.60 -60.90 -72.07
CA GLY A 914 -17.36 -61.85 -73.16
C GLY A 914 -18.40 -62.98 -73.18
N LYS A 915 -18.22 -63.95 -74.07
CA LYS A 915 -19.13 -65.11 -74.22
C LYS A 915 -19.21 -66.01 -72.97
N ASP A 916 -18.18 -65.96 -72.13
CA ASP A 916 -18.01 -66.78 -70.91
C ASP A 916 -18.64 -66.17 -69.65
N ASN A 917 -18.97 -64.87 -69.64
CA ASN A 917 -19.48 -64.18 -68.44
C ASN A 917 -20.74 -63.31 -68.67
N LEU A 918 -21.47 -63.52 -69.77
CA LEU A 918 -22.65 -62.72 -70.15
C LEU A 918 -23.84 -62.78 -69.17
N ASN A 919 -23.90 -63.79 -68.30
CA ASN A 919 -24.89 -63.91 -67.22
C ASN A 919 -24.36 -63.46 -65.85
N SER A 920 -23.11 -63.01 -65.79
CA SER A 920 -22.47 -62.57 -64.54
C SER A 920 -22.79 -61.10 -64.24
N THR A 921 -22.67 -60.75 -62.96
CA THR A 921 -22.61 -59.37 -62.50
C THR A 921 -21.17 -59.03 -62.15
N LEU A 922 -20.59 -58.04 -62.82
CA LEU A 922 -19.24 -57.56 -62.55
C LEU A 922 -19.31 -56.43 -61.52
N ASN A 923 -18.40 -56.42 -60.56
CA ASN A 923 -18.23 -55.29 -59.64
C ASN A 923 -17.08 -54.42 -60.17
N ILE A 924 -17.43 -53.34 -60.87
CA ILE A 924 -16.44 -52.41 -61.41
C ILE A 924 -15.81 -51.53 -60.33
N ALA A 925 -16.38 -51.49 -59.12
CA ALA A 925 -15.79 -50.84 -57.96
C ALA A 925 -14.73 -51.70 -57.23
N LYS A 926 -14.53 -52.97 -57.60
CA LYS A 926 -13.63 -53.97 -56.93
C LYS A 926 -12.14 -53.58 -56.87
N THR A 927 -11.76 -52.48 -57.51
CA THR A 927 -10.39 -51.95 -57.44
C THR A 927 -10.34 -50.46 -57.17
N ALA A 928 -11.47 -49.88 -56.77
CA ALA A 928 -11.59 -48.50 -56.36
C ALA A 928 -11.47 -48.42 -54.83
N SER A 929 -10.73 -47.43 -54.35
CA SER A 929 -10.61 -47.14 -52.92
C SER A 929 -10.56 -45.64 -52.66
N TRP A 930 -11.13 -45.24 -51.53
CA TRP A 930 -11.03 -43.89 -50.99
C TRP A 930 -10.42 -43.98 -49.61
N THR A 931 -9.22 -43.43 -49.46
CA THR A 931 -8.55 -43.31 -48.16
C THR A 931 -8.74 -41.90 -47.61
N ASP A 932 -8.90 -41.80 -46.29
CA ASP A 932 -8.94 -40.50 -45.62
C ASP A 932 -7.56 -39.81 -45.62
N TYR A 933 -7.49 -38.62 -45.05
CA TYR A 933 -6.23 -37.87 -44.95
C TYR A 933 -5.16 -38.55 -44.05
N ARG A 934 -5.56 -39.54 -43.22
CA ARG A 934 -4.64 -40.37 -42.40
C ARG A 934 -4.09 -41.57 -43.20
N GLY A 935 -4.54 -41.76 -44.43
CA GLY A 935 -4.23 -42.92 -45.26
C GLY A 935 -5.05 -44.16 -44.91
N LYS A 936 -6.11 -44.04 -44.12
CA LYS A 936 -7.00 -45.15 -43.72
C LYS A 936 -8.13 -45.31 -44.72
N VAL A 937 -8.41 -46.54 -45.13
CA VAL A 937 -9.47 -46.83 -46.12
C VAL A 937 -10.84 -46.54 -45.52
N MET A 938 -11.59 -45.63 -46.14
CA MET A 938 -12.98 -45.33 -45.79
C MET A 938 -13.98 -46.16 -46.59
N TRP A 939 -13.68 -46.33 -47.88
CA TRP A 939 -14.54 -47.02 -48.84
C TRP A 939 -13.67 -47.81 -49.81
N ALA A 940 -14.04 -49.05 -50.09
CA ALA A 940 -13.36 -49.90 -51.07
C ALA A 940 -14.31 -50.98 -51.60
N ASP A 941 -14.04 -51.46 -52.81
CA ASP A 941 -14.74 -52.60 -53.42
C ASP A 941 -16.27 -52.43 -53.56
N GLY A 942 -16.75 -51.19 -53.68
CA GLY A 942 -18.19 -50.88 -53.78
C GLY A 942 -18.87 -50.65 -52.43
N ALA A 943 -18.15 -50.73 -51.30
CA ALA A 943 -18.72 -50.63 -49.97
C ALA A 943 -17.90 -49.76 -49.01
N GLU A 944 -18.61 -49.12 -48.08
CA GLU A 944 -18.00 -48.42 -46.95
C GLU A 944 -17.43 -49.44 -45.95
N LYS A 945 -16.29 -49.14 -45.31
CA LYS A 945 -15.75 -49.99 -44.24
C LYS A 945 -16.68 -50.00 -43.03
N ALA A 946 -16.66 -51.12 -42.29
CA ALA A 946 -17.49 -51.30 -41.11
C ALA A 946 -17.10 -50.33 -39.97
N GLN A 947 -18.09 -49.88 -39.20
CA GLN A 947 -17.89 -49.11 -37.98
C GLN A 947 -17.46 -49.98 -36.78
N GLY A 948 -16.93 -49.37 -35.73
CA GLY A 948 -16.57 -50.06 -34.48
C GLY A 948 -15.26 -50.84 -34.53
N THR A 949 -14.50 -50.72 -35.62
CA THR A 949 -13.21 -51.39 -35.85
C THR A 949 -12.08 -50.74 -35.04
N THR A 950 -10.84 -51.21 -35.22
CA THR A 950 -9.65 -50.57 -34.63
C THR A 950 -9.37 -49.19 -35.25
N GLU A 951 -9.85 -48.93 -36.47
CA GLU A 951 -9.57 -47.71 -37.24
C GLU A 951 -10.74 -46.69 -37.26
N TRP A 952 -11.95 -47.15 -36.91
CA TRP A 952 -13.18 -46.36 -37.07
C TRP A 952 -14.15 -46.53 -35.90
N GLY A 953 -14.51 -45.44 -35.24
CA GLY A 953 -15.50 -45.42 -34.16
C GLY A 953 -16.93 -45.38 -34.70
N ALA A 954 -17.14 -44.69 -35.82
CA ALA A 954 -18.39 -44.63 -36.56
C ALA A 954 -18.15 -45.03 -38.03
N LYS A 955 -19.19 -44.98 -38.87
CA LYS A 955 -19.07 -45.20 -40.31
C LYS A 955 -18.09 -44.18 -40.95
N PRO A 956 -17.02 -44.63 -41.64
CA PRO A 956 -15.93 -43.78 -42.12
C PRO A 956 -16.34 -42.54 -42.92
N LEU A 957 -17.22 -42.67 -43.91
CA LEU A 957 -17.71 -41.55 -44.71
C LEU A 957 -18.53 -40.58 -43.85
N SER A 958 -19.33 -41.12 -42.92
CA SER A 958 -20.15 -40.32 -42.00
C SER A 958 -19.32 -39.53 -40.98
N VAL A 959 -18.11 -40.00 -40.63
CA VAL A 959 -17.14 -39.28 -39.76
C VAL A 959 -16.75 -37.93 -40.39
N TYR A 960 -16.56 -37.91 -41.71
CA TYR A 960 -16.20 -36.70 -42.47
C TYR A 960 -17.40 -35.93 -43.03
N GLY A 961 -18.62 -36.47 -42.91
CA GLY A 961 -19.82 -35.90 -43.52
C GLY A 961 -19.95 -36.19 -45.02
N PHE A 962 -19.22 -37.18 -45.53
CA PHE A 962 -19.27 -37.60 -46.93
C PHE A 962 -20.44 -38.55 -47.21
N THR A 963 -20.76 -38.67 -48.49
CA THR A 963 -21.73 -39.64 -49.01
C THR A 963 -21.00 -40.74 -49.80
N ALA A 964 -21.67 -41.88 -50.00
CA ALA A 964 -21.11 -42.98 -50.76
C ALA A 964 -20.87 -42.57 -52.24
N PRO A 965 -19.74 -42.97 -52.85
CA PRO A 965 -19.50 -42.77 -54.27
C PRO A 965 -20.63 -43.39 -55.12
N VAL A 966 -21.01 -42.70 -56.19
CA VAL A 966 -22.08 -43.12 -57.09
C VAL A 966 -21.53 -43.43 -58.48
N PHE A 967 -21.84 -44.60 -59.00
CA PHE A 967 -21.50 -45.02 -60.36
C PHE A 967 -22.68 -44.82 -61.30
N SER A 968 -22.43 -44.18 -62.45
CA SER A 968 -23.45 -43.91 -63.46
C SER A 968 -22.85 -43.93 -64.86
N ILE A 969 -23.65 -44.25 -65.87
CA ILE A 969 -23.19 -44.25 -67.26
C ILE A 969 -22.86 -42.81 -67.65
N ALA A 970 -21.72 -42.61 -68.30
CA ALA A 970 -21.30 -41.29 -68.75
C ALA A 970 -22.36 -40.71 -69.71
N THR A 971 -22.64 -39.41 -69.58
CA THR A 971 -23.66 -38.73 -70.38
C THR A 971 -23.44 -38.90 -71.88
N ALA A 972 -22.17 -38.97 -72.32
CA ALA A 972 -21.80 -39.20 -73.72
C ALA A 972 -22.18 -40.60 -74.26
N ASP A 973 -22.43 -41.56 -73.38
CA ASP A 973 -22.77 -42.96 -73.70
C ASP A 973 -24.21 -43.32 -73.27
N ALA A 974 -25.07 -42.32 -73.04
CA ALA A 974 -26.44 -42.53 -72.58
C ALA A 974 -27.27 -43.41 -73.52
N ASP A 975 -27.00 -43.39 -74.83
CA ASP A 975 -27.65 -44.24 -75.83
C ASP A 975 -27.32 -45.74 -75.65
N LYS A 976 -26.21 -46.05 -74.98
CA LYS A 976 -25.73 -47.41 -74.69
C LYS A 976 -26.28 -47.96 -73.37
N ALA A 977 -26.96 -47.13 -72.57
CA ALA A 977 -27.54 -47.55 -71.28
C ALA A 977 -28.53 -48.70 -71.40
N LYS A 978 -29.23 -48.82 -72.54
CA LYS A 978 -30.16 -49.93 -72.82
C LYS A 978 -29.50 -51.31 -72.83
N TYR A 979 -28.17 -51.41 -72.92
CA TYR A 979 -27.46 -52.70 -72.99
C TYR A 979 -27.01 -53.20 -71.61
N VAL A 980 -26.94 -52.34 -70.59
CA VAL A 980 -26.41 -52.69 -69.28
C VAL A 980 -27.30 -52.19 -68.15
N ASN A 981 -27.39 -52.96 -67.07
CA ASN A 981 -27.93 -52.49 -65.80
C ASN A 981 -26.74 -52.14 -64.90
N ILE A 982 -26.73 -50.92 -64.35
CA ILE A 982 -25.74 -50.49 -63.37
C ILE A 982 -26.42 -50.04 -62.07
N THR A 983 -25.87 -50.48 -60.94
CA THR A 983 -26.28 -50.00 -59.62
C THR A 983 -25.34 -48.89 -59.15
N THR A 984 -25.82 -48.06 -58.22
CA THR A 984 -25.05 -46.92 -57.71
C THR A 984 -23.77 -47.33 -56.97
N ASP A 985 -23.68 -48.57 -56.46
CA ASP A 985 -22.49 -49.16 -55.83
C ASP A 985 -21.49 -49.78 -56.82
N GLY A 986 -21.72 -49.63 -58.14
CA GLY A 986 -20.78 -50.06 -59.17
C GLY A 986 -20.88 -51.55 -59.54
N LYS A 987 -22.06 -52.17 -59.38
CA LYS A 987 -22.32 -53.50 -59.98
C LYS A 987 -22.96 -53.31 -61.34
N ILE A 988 -22.39 -53.95 -62.35
CA ILE A 988 -22.85 -53.88 -63.73
C ILE A 988 -23.19 -55.28 -64.25
N SER A 989 -24.27 -55.41 -65.02
CA SER A 989 -24.71 -56.65 -65.66
C SER A 989 -25.30 -56.35 -67.03
N LEU A 990 -25.32 -57.35 -67.92
CA LEU A 990 -25.95 -57.20 -69.23
C LEU A 990 -27.47 -57.31 -69.13
N THR A 991 -28.17 -56.42 -69.81
CA THR A 991 -29.61 -56.57 -70.12
C THR A 991 -29.80 -57.65 -71.20
N ASP A 992 -31.04 -58.04 -71.48
CA ASP A 992 -31.32 -58.96 -72.59
C ASP A 992 -30.86 -58.42 -73.95
N ALA A 993 -30.90 -57.10 -74.16
CA ALA A 993 -30.36 -56.48 -75.37
C ALA A 993 -28.81 -56.57 -75.41
N GLY A 994 -28.15 -56.40 -74.27
CA GLY A 994 -26.69 -56.55 -74.15
C GLY A 994 -26.21 -57.99 -74.35
N LYS A 995 -27.01 -58.99 -73.97
CA LYS A 995 -26.71 -60.43 -74.16
C LYS A 995 -26.84 -60.89 -75.62
N ASN A 996 -27.52 -60.13 -76.47
CA ASN A 996 -27.75 -60.43 -77.89
C ASN A 996 -27.05 -59.43 -78.82
N LEU A 997 -25.91 -58.88 -78.38
CA LEU A 997 -25.19 -57.83 -79.07
C LEU A 997 -24.53 -58.34 -80.36
N ALA A 998 -24.84 -57.72 -81.51
CA ALA A 998 -24.36 -58.15 -82.82
C ALA A 998 -22.92 -57.71 -83.14
N SER A 999 -22.38 -56.72 -82.41
CA SER A 999 -21.02 -56.19 -82.62
C SER A 999 -20.52 -55.56 -81.32
N ALA A 1000 -19.20 -55.58 -81.09
CA ALA A 1000 -18.62 -55.09 -79.85
C ALA A 1000 -18.96 -53.61 -79.59
N ILE A 1001 -19.26 -53.26 -78.33
CA ILE A 1001 -19.46 -51.87 -77.90
C ILE A 1001 -18.60 -51.52 -76.70
N THR A 1002 -18.27 -50.24 -76.59
CA THR A 1002 -17.56 -49.66 -75.44
C THR A 1002 -18.38 -48.52 -74.86
N LEU A 1003 -18.52 -48.50 -73.54
CA LEU A 1003 -19.16 -47.43 -72.79
C LEU A 1003 -18.31 -47.03 -71.58
N LYS A 1004 -18.45 -45.78 -71.14
CA LYS A 1004 -17.79 -45.22 -69.97
C LYS A 1004 -18.78 -45.13 -68.81
N VAL A 1005 -18.30 -45.46 -67.63
CA VAL A 1005 -19.01 -45.27 -66.37
C VAL A 1005 -18.27 -44.22 -65.56
N ASN A 1006 -18.97 -43.14 -65.21
CA ASN A 1006 -18.47 -42.08 -64.35
C ASN A 1006 -18.69 -42.44 -62.87
N VAL A 1007 -17.73 -42.05 -62.05
CA VAL A 1007 -17.80 -42.07 -60.59
C VAL A 1007 -18.00 -40.65 -60.11
N ALA A 1008 -18.98 -40.44 -59.24
CA ALA A 1008 -19.18 -39.20 -58.52
C ALA A 1008 -18.88 -39.41 -57.03
N ALA A 1009 -17.90 -38.67 -56.51
CA ALA A 1009 -17.58 -38.60 -55.09
C ALA A 1009 -17.40 -37.12 -54.73
N VAL A 1010 -18.01 -36.68 -53.63
CA VAL A 1010 -18.02 -35.28 -53.21
C VAL A 1010 -17.50 -35.19 -51.79
N SER A 1011 -16.57 -34.26 -51.57
CA SER A 1011 -16.05 -33.91 -50.25
C SER A 1011 -16.53 -32.52 -49.85
N ASN A 1012 -17.04 -32.41 -48.63
CA ASN A 1012 -17.38 -31.15 -47.97
C ASN A 1012 -16.16 -30.27 -47.66
N TRP A 1013 -14.96 -30.86 -47.66
CA TRP A 1013 -13.72 -30.24 -47.17
C TRP A 1013 -12.73 -29.84 -48.27
N GLY A 1014 -13.17 -29.85 -49.54
CA GLY A 1014 -12.36 -29.42 -50.68
C GLY A 1014 -12.14 -30.52 -51.73
N THR A 1015 -11.01 -30.46 -52.43
CA THR A 1015 -10.69 -31.37 -53.54
C THR A 1015 -10.27 -32.76 -53.04
N ILE A 1016 -10.73 -33.83 -53.69
CA ILE A 1016 -10.26 -35.20 -53.44
C ILE A 1016 -9.01 -35.44 -54.29
N THR A 1017 -7.89 -35.78 -53.64
CA THR A 1017 -6.62 -36.02 -54.32
C THR A 1017 -6.75 -37.18 -55.32
N ASP A 1018 -6.18 -36.99 -56.52
CA ASP A 1018 -6.16 -37.95 -57.65
C ASP A 1018 -7.53 -38.39 -58.20
N PHE A 1019 -8.64 -37.74 -57.79
CA PHE A 1019 -9.97 -38.12 -58.26
C PHE A 1019 -10.19 -37.82 -59.75
N ALA A 1020 -9.79 -36.63 -60.22
CA ALA A 1020 -10.06 -36.17 -61.58
C ALA A 1020 -9.43 -37.07 -62.67
N SER A 1021 -8.32 -37.74 -62.38
CA SER A 1021 -7.65 -38.67 -63.29
C SER A 1021 -8.14 -40.12 -63.17
N ASN A 1022 -9.02 -40.41 -62.21
CA ASN A 1022 -9.43 -41.76 -61.80
C ASN A 1022 -10.95 -41.90 -61.55
N ASN A 1023 -11.78 -41.02 -62.11
CA ASN A 1023 -13.23 -41.00 -61.92
C ASN A 1023 -14.02 -41.66 -63.07
N GLU A 1024 -13.37 -42.44 -63.94
CA GLU A 1024 -14.03 -43.09 -65.08
C GLU A 1024 -13.54 -44.54 -65.26
N VAL A 1025 -14.47 -45.44 -65.58
CA VAL A 1025 -14.21 -46.86 -65.88
C VAL A 1025 -14.70 -47.17 -67.28
N THR A 1026 -13.86 -47.83 -68.09
CA THR A 1026 -14.22 -48.28 -69.44
C THR A 1026 -14.79 -49.69 -69.40
N VAL A 1027 -16.04 -49.86 -69.86
CA VAL A 1027 -16.67 -51.18 -69.99
C VAL A 1027 -16.75 -51.55 -71.46
N LYS A 1028 -16.12 -52.68 -71.82
CA LYS A 1028 -16.19 -53.28 -73.15
C LYS A 1028 -17.13 -54.48 -73.13
N ILE A 1029 -17.92 -54.64 -74.18
CA ILE A 1029 -18.80 -55.79 -74.36
C ILE A 1029 -18.51 -56.36 -75.74
N ASP A 1030 -17.91 -57.54 -75.80
CA ASP A 1030 -17.63 -58.27 -77.04
C ASP A 1030 -17.92 -59.75 -76.85
N LEU A 1031 -19.10 -60.18 -77.29
CA LEU A 1031 -19.56 -61.56 -77.12
C LEU A 1031 -18.93 -62.53 -78.13
N SER A 1032 -18.00 -62.08 -78.99
CA SER A 1032 -17.25 -62.96 -79.89
C SER A 1032 -16.00 -63.57 -79.25
N GLN A 1033 -15.55 -63.01 -78.12
CA GLN A 1033 -14.33 -63.41 -77.40
C GLN A 1033 -14.65 -63.78 -75.95
N ASP A 1034 -13.74 -64.50 -75.28
CA ASP A 1034 -13.81 -64.68 -73.83
C ASP A 1034 -13.37 -63.38 -73.14
N ALA A 1035 -13.91 -63.09 -71.94
CA ALA A 1035 -13.71 -61.81 -71.27
C ALA A 1035 -12.25 -61.51 -70.93
N ALA A 1036 -11.41 -62.53 -70.80
CA ALA A 1036 -9.97 -62.38 -70.56
C ALA A 1036 -9.17 -61.93 -71.80
N ASP A 1037 -9.75 -62.08 -73.00
CA ASP A 1037 -9.11 -61.75 -74.29
C ASP A 1037 -9.47 -60.32 -74.77
N ILE A 1038 -10.31 -59.58 -74.02
CA ILE A 1038 -10.87 -58.24 -74.33
C ILE A 1038 -10.17 -57.13 -73.53
#